data_AF-A0A117LFC4-F1
#
_entry.id   AF-A0A117LFC4-F1
#
_cell.length_a   1.000
_cell.length_b   1.000
_cell.length_c   1.000
_cell.angle_alpha   90.00
_cell.angle_beta   90.00
_cell.angle_gamma   90.00
#
_symmetry.space_group_name_H-M   'P 1'
#
loop_
_entity.id
_entity.type
_entity.pdbx_description
1 polymer ?
#
loop_
_entity_poly.entity_id
_entity_poly.type
_entity_poly.pdbx_seq_one_letter_code
_entity_poly.pdbx_strand_id
1 'polypeptide(L)'
;MSTIMQPAAFFSYSHHDDNHDHGYLTKLRDRLSGEVRSHHAKEFPIFQDRNSIEWGQNWIERITESLRGVTFLIPIITPNYFASEACLDELRQFAEYGKNVNRNDLILPIYYIRCEQMETNTTPDDELVNLIKDHQYKDWRDLRGKSLKLVKFNERLEELALDITNAIDRLQKSDETILDSSSDISGQLDERFAKDEKLIEKKYTQTLIVDKNQNKCFKNINDAIKASNMGDKIVIRPGIYDESIIINKNLEIVGEGDSNNIVVRAAERSVLASVASHGCVKNISLKQVSGNWFCVDIPFGSIVIENCEITSQESPCVGIHHGANPLLKHNSIHGSAQCGVFIFDNARGILEDNDIFDNSFSGIEIKNFANPILRLNRIRDGKQGGILVHKDGLGIFENNEIFKNIAGIEIRDGGNPNIRYNKIYNNKESGIIVTNYGLGILEHNDISDNGHDGVGIRSNGNPILRHNSIRDGKQGGIFVLDGGFGVLENNDIFGNESDAVAIKSQGNPKLRHNRIYRGKSDGIYIWDNGLGVIEDNDIFGNVHGIEVEKNSNPILQRNMIHDNKQFGVRIQDSGRGILEANEIFNNSLSGVQIRTSGNPNLKYNKIYKNRENGVFVHESGLGIIENNDIFGNFYSGIEIATHGNPNIFRNNIRNGEQNGVLIWDNGKGVLRDNNIIWNKFAGIEIQSTGNPVVSQNKINANYSEAIRVFDGGIGSIVDNDLRGNRRGAWSIPTKTTPNLKIARNIDI
;
A
#
# COMPACT_ATOMS: atom_id res chain seq x y z
N MET A 1 4.33 -12.15 23.89
CA MET A 1 3.25 -11.39 24.57
C MET A 1 1.94 -11.87 23.98
N SER A 2 0.96 -12.23 24.80
CA SER A 2 -0.30 -12.84 24.32
C SER A 2 -1.11 -11.82 23.52
N THR A 3 -1.35 -12.13 22.25
CA THR A 3 -2.28 -11.43 21.36
C THR A 3 -3.67 -11.45 22.00
N ILE A 4 -4.22 -10.30 22.34
CA ILE A 4 -5.61 -10.19 22.78
C ILE A 4 -6.46 -10.34 21.50
N MET A 5 -7.07 -11.51 21.31
CA MET A 5 -8.01 -11.75 20.20
C MET A 5 -9.28 -10.92 20.41
N GLN A 6 -9.72 -10.20 19.36
CA GLN A 6 -10.99 -9.47 19.35
C GLN A 6 -12.17 -10.44 19.31
N PRO A 7 -13.27 -10.21 20.07
CA PRO A 7 -14.41 -11.12 20.12
C PRO A 7 -15.32 -11.03 18.89
N ALA A 8 -15.75 -12.19 18.37
CA ALA A 8 -16.66 -12.34 17.23
C ALA A 8 -18.15 -12.39 17.63
N ALA A 9 -18.45 -12.57 18.91
CA ALA A 9 -19.81 -12.44 19.45
C ALA A 9 -19.78 -11.97 20.90
N PHE A 10 -20.87 -11.36 21.33
CA PHE A 10 -21.08 -10.92 22.70
C PHE A 10 -22.21 -11.72 23.36
N PHE A 11 -21.90 -12.28 24.52
CA PHE A 11 -22.84 -13.01 25.36
C PHE A 11 -23.42 -12.05 26.40
N SER A 12 -24.61 -11.51 26.14
CA SER A 12 -25.29 -10.53 27.00
C SER A 12 -26.18 -11.27 28.00
N TYR A 13 -25.91 -11.14 29.29
CA TYR A 13 -26.56 -11.92 30.35
C TYR A 13 -26.53 -11.20 31.70
N SER A 14 -27.42 -11.56 32.61
CA SER A 14 -27.33 -11.11 33.99
C SER A 14 -26.29 -11.91 34.78
N HIS A 15 -25.31 -11.23 35.39
CA HIS A 15 -24.31 -11.87 36.25
C HIS A 15 -24.91 -12.69 37.39
N HIS A 16 -26.06 -12.25 37.92
CA HIS A 16 -26.76 -12.97 38.96
C HIS A 16 -27.15 -14.39 38.51
N ASP A 17 -27.56 -14.54 37.25
CA ASP A 17 -28.03 -15.81 36.72
C ASP A 17 -26.88 -16.81 36.51
N ASP A 18 -25.73 -16.39 35.97
CA ASP A 18 -24.57 -17.31 35.80
C ASP A 18 -23.95 -17.71 37.14
N ASN A 19 -23.92 -16.78 38.10
CA ASN A 19 -23.45 -17.07 39.46
C ASN A 19 -24.37 -18.07 40.16
N HIS A 20 -25.68 -17.89 40.03
CA HIS A 20 -26.67 -18.80 40.58
C HIS A 20 -26.60 -20.20 39.91
N ASP A 21 -26.30 -20.27 38.62
CA ASP A 21 -26.13 -21.51 37.87
C ASP A 21 -24.70 -22.10 37.95
N HIS A 22 -23.85 -21.63 38.89
CA HIS A 22 -22.49 -22.13 39.11
C HIS A 22 -21.60 -22.10 37.84
N GLY A 23 -21.69 -21.02 37.06
CA GLY A 23 -20.90 -20.82 35.84
C GLY A 23 -21.39 -21.63 34.64
N TYR A 24 -22.64 -22.10 34.65
CA TYR A 24 -23.21 -22.88 33.54
C TYR A 24 -23.27 -22.09 32.24
N LEU A 25 -23.64 -20.80 32.28
CA LEU A 25 -23.70 -19.95 31.09
C LEU A 25 -22.30 -19.66 30.54
N THR A 26 -21.29 -19.58 31.41
CA THR A 26 -19.91 -19.56 30.90
C THR A 26 -19.57 -20.85 30.15
N LYS A 27 -19.84 -22.02 30.72
CA LYS A 27 -19.53 -23.30 30.06
C LYS A 27 -20.31 -23.45 28.74
N LEU A 28 -21.51 -22.88 28.69
CA LEU A 28 -22.36 -22.81 27.50
C LEU A 28 -21.70 -21.99 26.38
N ARG A 29 -21.23 -20.78 26.72
CA ARG A 29 -20.48 -19.90 25.82
C ARG A 29 -19.25 -20.60 25.23
N ASP A 30 -18.45 -21.26 26.06
CA ASP A 30 -17.25 -21.98 25.59
C ASP A 30 -17.59 -23.08 24.60
N ARG A 31 -18.68 -23.80 24.85
CA ARG A 31 -19.18 -24.85 23.95
C ARG A 31 -19.62 -24.28 22.61
N LEU A 32 -20.38 -23.18 22.62
CA LEU A 32 -20.85 -22.52 21.39
C LEU A 32 -19.70 -21.96 20.55
N SER A 33 -18.71 -21.33 21.20
CA SER A 33 -17.49 -20.85 20.52
C SER A 33 -16.75 -21.98 19.79
N GLY A 34 -16.62 -23.15 20.44
CA GLY A 34 -16.01 -24.34 19.83
C GLY A 34 -16.83 -24.93 18.68
N GLU A 35 -18.16 -24.91 18.79
CA GLU A 35 -19.06 -25.44 17.75
C GLU A 35 -19.01 -24.57 16.48
N VAL A 36 -19.12 -23.24 16.62
CA VAL A 36 -19.02 -22.31 15.47
C VAL A 36 -17.66 -22.44 14.77
N ARG A 37 -16.58 -22.56 15.53
CA ARG A 37 -15.23 -22.82 14.98
C ARG A 37 -15.19 -24.11 14.16
N SER A 38 -15.92 -25.14 14.57
CA SER A 38 -15.96 -26.44 13.88
C SER A 38 -16.66 -26.34 12.51
N HIS A 39 -17.63 -25.43 12.34
CA HIS A 39 -18.31 -25.18 11.07
C HIS A 39 -17.59 -24.20 10.14
N HIS A 40 -16.86 -23.21 10.67
CA HIS A 40 -16.30 -22.10 9.88
C HIS A 40 -14.75 -22.07 9.79
N ALA A 41 -14.04 -22.99 10.45
CA ALA A 41 -12.58 -23.15 10.42
C ALA A 41 -11.74 -21.89 10.81
N LYS A 42 -12.36 -20.87 11.40
CA LYS A 42 -11.72 -19.68 11.99
C LYS A 42 -12.05 -19.59 13.48
N GLU A 43 -11.17 -18.95 14.26
CA GLU A 43 -11.45 -18.67 15.68
C GLU A 43 -12.72 -17.81 15.80
N PHE A 44 -13.63 -18.21 16.69
CA PHE A 44 -14.88 -17.49 16.97
C PHE A 44 -14.97 -17.15 18.46
N PRO A 45 -14.14 -16.23 18.96
CA PRO A 45 -14.12 -15.86 20.37
C PRO A 45 -15.43 -15.20 20.79
N ILE A 46 -16.14 -15.79 21.75
CA ILE A 46 -17.34 -15.18 22.32
C ILE A 46 -16.96 -14.49 23.63
N PHE A 47 -17.19 -13.19 23.71
CA PHE A 47 -16.92 -12.41 24.92
C PHE A 47 -18.05 -12.55 25.93
N GLN A 48 -17.69 -12.60 27.20
CA GLN A 48 -18.59 -12.58 28.34
C GLN A 48 -17.92 -11.71 29.40
N ASP A 49 -18.56 -10.61 29.79
CA ASP A 49 -18.05 -9.79 30.89
C ASP A 49 -18.14 -10.59 32.20
N ARG A 50 -17.14 -10.47 33.07
CA ARG A 50 -17.07 -11.18 34.35
C ARG A 50 -16.73 -10.30 35.54
N ASN A 51 -16.33 -9.04 35.34
CA ASN A 51 -16.01 -8.11 36.42
C ASN A 51 -16.01 -6.67 35.88
N SER A 52 -16.77 -5.79 36.53
CA SER A 52 -16.89 -4.33 36.36
C SER A 52 -18.01 -3.83 35.44
N ILE A 53 -18.85 -2.96 36.00
CA ILE A 53 -20.00 -2.28 35.38
C ILE A 53 -19.52 -1.16 34.41
N GLU A 54 -18.24 -1.19 33.97
CA GLU A 54 -17.57 -0.14 33.18
C GLU A 54 -17.60 -0.39 31.65
N TRP A 55 -18.12 -1.54 31.18
CA TRP A 55 -18.01 -1.92 29.77
C TRP A 55 -19.10 -1.34 28.86
N GLY A 56 -20.29 -0.98 29.40
CA GLY A 56 -21.38 -0.38 28.64
C GLY A 56 -21.02 0.93 27.90
N GLN A 57 -19.94 1.62 28.33
CA GLN A 57 -19.37 2.79 27.66
C GLN A 57 -18.21 2.47 26.68
N ASN A 58 -17.56 1.31 26.79
CA ASN A 58 -16.31 0.97 26.10
C ASN A 58 -16.46 0.02 24.90
N TRP A 59 -17.66 -0.48 24.61
CA TRP A 59 -17.86 -1.46 23.54
C TRP A 59 -18.32 -0.88 22.21
N ILE A 60 -18.92 0.32 22.22
CA ILE A 60 -19.15 1.11 21.00
C ILE A 60 -17.79 1.33 20.29
N GLU A 61 -16.75 1.68 21.03
CA GLU A 61 -15.37 1.77 20.51
C GLU A 61 -14.91 0.43 19.89
N ARG A 62 -15.29 -0.72 20.48
CA ARG A 62 -14.84 -2.07 20.06
C ARG A 62 -15.64 -2.70 18.92
N ILE A 63 -16.93 -2.38 18.74
CA ILE A 63 -17.68 -2.74 17.51
C ILE A 63 -17.00 -2.06 16.32
N THR A 64 -16.61 -0.80 16.52
CA THR A 64 -16.01 0.02 15.48
C THR A 64 -14.58 -0.45 15.14
N GLU A 65 -13.87 -1.12 16.06
CA GLU A 65 -12.56 -1.76 15.83
C GLU A 65 -12.61 -3.12 15.08
N SER A 66 -13.78 -3.72 14.87
CA SER A 66 -13.93 -5.07 14.29
C SER A 66 -14.04 -5.05 12.75
N LEU A 67 -13.05 -4.51 12.06
CA LEU A 67 -13.12 -4.19 10.63
C LEU A 67 -13.17 -5.36 9.61
N ARG A 68 -13.47 -6.59 10.03
CA ARG A 68 -13.77 -7.72 9.11
C ARG A 68 -14.78 -8.75 9.64
N GLY A 69 -15.42 -8.52 10.78
CA GLY A 69 -16.27 -9.52 11.44
C GLY A 69 -17.69 -9.04 11.64
N VAL A 70 -18.67 -9.93 11.46
CA VAL A 70 -19.94 -9.78 12.17
C VAL A 70 -19.64 -9.96 13.64
N THR A 71 -19.84 -8.91 14.44
CA THR A 71 -20.04 -9.13 15.87
C THR A 71 -21.50 -9.52 16.05
N PHE A 72 -21.78 -10.68 16.66
CA PHE A 72 -23.15 -11.11 17.00
C PHE A 72 -23.52 -10.71 18.42
N LEU A 73 -24.79 -10.43 18.69
CA LEU A 73 -25.33 -10.30 20.05
C LEU A 73 -26.14 -11.55 20.40
N ILE A 74 -25.79 -12.21 21.51
CA ILE A 74 -26.49 -13.39 22.03
C ILE A 74 -27.07 -13.03 23.40
N PRO A 75 -28.30 -12.48 23.45
CA PRO A 75 -28.93 -12.11 24.72
C PRO A 75 -29.57 -13.33 25.40
N ILE A 76 -29.25 -13.53 26.67
CA ILE A 76 -29.77 -14.61 27.52
C ILE A 76 -30.98 -14.10 28.29
N ILE A 77 -32.16 -14.40 27.77
CA ILE A 77 -33.42 -13.82 28.24
C ILE A 77 -33.88 -14.52 29.52
N THR A 78 -33.92 -13.74 30.60
CA THR A 78 -34.35 -14.12 31.95
C THR A 78 -35.10 -12.95 32.62
N PRO A 79 -35.79 -13.14 33.76
CA PRO A 79 -36.39 -12.03 34.48
C PRO A 79 -35.36 -10.97 34.91
N ASN A 80 -34.14 -11.39 35.27
CA ASN A 80 -33.07 -10.48 35.66
C ASN A 80 -32.45 -9.74 34.47
N TYR A 81 -32.53 -10.29 33.25
CA TYR A 81 -32.16 -9.58 32.03
C TYR A 81 -33.05 -8.35 31.81
N PHE A 82 -34.38 -8.51 31.91
CA PHE A 82 -35.33 -7.40 31.79
C PHE A 82 -35.27 -6.41 32.95
N ALA A 83 -34.80 -6.84 34.13
CA ALA A 83 -34.58 -5.94 35.27
C ALA A 83 -33.25 -5.15 35.19
N SER A 84 -32.40 -5.46 34.21
CA SER A 84 -31.08 -4.83 34.04
C SER A 84 -31.13 -3.77 32.93
N GLU A 85 -31.06 -2.48 33.30
CA GLU A 85 -30.99 -1.38 32.33
C GLU A 85 -29.80 -1.53 31.37
N ALA A 86 -28.64 -1.97 31.87
CA ALA A 86 -27.45 -2.21 31.06
C ALA A 86 -27.68 -3.27 29.96
N CYS A 87 -28.31 -4.41 30.30
CA CYS A 87 -28.63 -5.45 29.33
C CYS A 87 -29.62 -4.95 28.26
N LEU A 88 -30.60 -4.13 28.67
CA LEU A 88 -31.58 -3.55 27.76
C LEU A 88 -30.95 -2.50 26.83
N ASP A 89 -30.01 -1.69 27.32
CA ASP A 89 -29.29 -0.71 26.51
C ASP A 89 -28.36 -1.37 25.49
N GLU A 90 -27.69 -2.47 25.84
CA GLU A 90 -26.91 -3.29 24.89
C GLU A 90 -27.81 -3.79 23.75
N LEU A 91 -28.98 -4.32 24.08
CA LEU A 91 -29.95 -4.80 23.10
C LEU A 91 -30.46 -3.67 22.19
N ARG A 92 -30.77 -2.48 22.73
CA ARG A 92 -31.19 -1.30 21.95
C ARG A 92 -30.13 -0.90 20.93
N GLN A 93 -28.91 -0.68 21.40
CA GLN A 93 -27.80 -0.21 20.57
C GLN A 93 -27.49 -1.19 19.44
N PHE A 94 -27.52 -2.48 19.74
CA PHE A 94 -27.24 -3.49 18.74
C PHE A 94 -28.38 -3.66 17.72
N ALA A 95 -29.63 -3.46 18.14
CA ALA A 95 -30.77 -3.42 17.23
C ALA A 95 -30.71 -2.23 16.25
N GLU A 96 -30.30 -1.05 16.74
CA GLU A 96 -30.05 0.11 15.89
C GLU A 96 -28.90 -0.14 14.92
N TYR A 97 -27.80 -0.76 15.39
CA TYR A 97 -26.69 -1.18 14.53
C TYR A 97 -27.17 -2.11 13.40
N GLY A 98 -27.94 -3.16 13.73
CA GLY A 98 -28.52 -4.08 12.75
C GLY A 98 -29.40 -3.37 11.71
N LYS A 99 -30.27 -2.44 12.15
CA LYS A 99 -31.07 -1.59 11.25
C LYS A 99 -30.18 -0.77 10.31
N ASN A 100 -29.11 -0.16 10.82
CA ASN A 100 -28.19 0.67 10.05
C ASN A 100 -27.39 -0.08 8.98
N VAL A 101 -27.07 -1.36 9.24
CA VAL A 101 -26.41 -2.24 8.25
C VAL A 101 -27.40 -3.08 7.43
N ASN A 102 -28.70 -2.83 7.57
CA ASN A 102 -29.78 -3.59 6.93
C ASN A 102 -29.69 -5.12 7.18
N ARG A 103 -29.31 -5.51 8.40
CA ARG A 103 -29.20 -6.91 8.84
C ARG A 103 -30.09 -7.14 10.05
N ASN A 104 -30.94 -8.16 9.97
CA ASN A 104 -31.84 -8.59 11.04
C ASN A 104 -31.45 -9.93 11.66
N ASP A 105 -30.30 -10.49 11.30
CA ASP A 105 -29.81 -11.80 11.72
C ASP A 105 -28.59 -11.73 12.65
N LEU A 106 -28.32 -10.53 13.21
CA LEU A 106 -27.17 -10.28 14.09
C LEU A 106 -27.48 -10.49 15.58
N ILE A 107 -28.78 -10.46 15.93
CA ILE A 107 -29.27 -10.68 17.29
C ILE A 107 -29.84 -12.10 17.34
N LEU A 108 -29.33 -12.92 18.25
CA LEU A 108 -29.69 -14.33 18.40
C LEU A 108 -30.14 -14.63 19.83
N PRO A 109 -31.39 -14.29 20.21
CA PRO A 109 -31.84 -14.42 21.60
C PRO A 109 -32.01 -15.88 22.03
N ILE A 110 -31.56 -16.19 23.25
CA ILE A 110 -31.79 -17.48 23.90
C ILE A 110 -32.76 -17.25 25.06
N TYR A 111 -33.96 -17.82 24.95
CA TYR A 111 -34.94 -17.77 26.03
C TYR A 111 -34.61 -18.82 27.09
N TYR A 112 -34.09 -18.39 28.24
CA TYR A 112 -33.38 -19.27 29.18
C TYR A 112 -34.15 -19.49 30.50
N ILE A 113 -34.83 -18.47 31.01
CA ILE A 113 -35.73 -18.57 32.17
C ILE A 113 -37.06 -17.93 31.79
N ARG A 114 -38.18 -18.51 32.23
CA ARG A 114 -39.52 -17.99 31.93
C ARG A 114 -39.68 -16.55 32.42
N CYS A 115 -40.11 -15.64 31.54
CA CYS A 115 -40.34 -14.22 31.80
C CYS A 115 -41.80 -13.87 31.53
N GLU A 116 -42.46 -13.13 32.43
CA GLU A 116 -43.86 -12.72 32.24
C GLU A 116 -44.06 -11.86 30.98
N GLN A 117 -43.09 -11.02 30.66
CA GLN A 117 -43.03 -10.16 29.46
C GLN A 117 -43.06 -10.97 28.15
N MET A 118 -42.49 -12.18 28.17
CA MET A 118 -42.43 -13.07 27.00
C MET A 118 -43.68 -13.95 26.86
N GLU A 119 -44.49 -14.08 27.92
CA GLU A 119 -45.62 -15.02 27.99
C GLU A 119 -46.98 -14.33 27.79
N THR A 120 -47.01 -13.02 27.94
CA THR A 120 -48.22 -12.23 27.77
C THR A 120 -48.28 -11.61 26.37
N ASN A 121 -49.45 -11.69 25.72
CA ASN A 121 -49.77 -10.93 24.50
C ASN A 121 -50.24 -9.49 24.83
N THR A 122 -50.11 -9.07 26.10
CA THR A 122 -50.76 -7.89 26.69
C THR A 122 -49.79 -6.80 27.14
N THR A 123 -48.54 -6.78 26.66
CA THR A 123 -47.67 -5.59 26.75
C THR A 123 -47.48 -5.01 25.34
N PRO A 124 -48.42 -4.17 24.83
CA PRO A 124 -48.39 -3.69 23.46
C PRO A 124 -47.27 -2.68 23.17
N ASP A 125 -46.62 -2.10 24.19
CA ASP A 125 -45.75 -0.92 24.02
C ASP A 125 -44.30 -1.11 24.52
N ASP A 126 -43.82 -2.35 24.71
CA ASP A 126 -42.39 -2.57 25.00
C ASP A 126 -41.65 -2.96 23.71
N GLU A 127 -41.05 -1.94 23.06
CA GLU A 127 -40.30 -2.06 21.80
C GLU A 127 -39.23 -3.17 21.84
N LEU A 128 -38.58 -3.37 22.99
CA LEU A 128 -37.52 -4.37 23.15
C LEU A 128 -38.05 -5.79 23.28
N VAL A 129 -39.18 -5.97 23.95
CA VAL A 129 -39.84 -7.27 24.04
C VAL A 129 -40.33 -7.71 22.66
N ASN A 130 -40.89 -6.77 21.88
CA ASN A 130 -41.29 -7.03 20.51
C ASN A 130 -40.09 -7.35 19.61
N LEU A 131 -38.98 -6.61 19.76
CA LEU A 131 -37.73 -6.91 19.07
C LEU A 131 -37.27 -8.36 19.30
N ILE A 132 -37.26 -8.83 20.55
CA ILE A 132 -36.86 -10.21 20.88
C ILE A 132 -37.83 -11.23 20.26
N LYS A 133 -39.15 -10.96 20.32
CA LYS A 133 -40.18 -11.83 19.74
C LYS A 133 -40.06 -11.90 18.21
N ASP A 134 -39.73 -10.79 17.56
CA ASP A 134 -39.57 -10.69 16.11
C ASP A 134 -38.30 -11.37 15.59
N HIS A 135 -37.25 -11.52 16.42
CA HIS A 135 -35.96 -12.14 16.06
C HIS A 135 -35.92 -13.68 16.19
N GLN A 136 -37.06 -14.38 16.23
CA GLN A 136 -37.15 -15.85 16.33
C GLN A 136 -36.19 -16.47 17.37
N TYR A 137 -36.36 -16.10 18.64
CA TYR A 137 -35.55 -16.60 19.75
C TYR A 137 -35.53 -18.14 19.86
N LYS A 138 -34.45 -18.69 20.41
CA LYS A 138 -34.32 -20.13 20.69
C LYS A 138 -34.75 -20.43 22.13
N ASP A 139 -35.78 -21.26 22.32
CA ASP A 139 -36.25 -21.65 23.66
C ASP A 139 -35.38 -22.74 24.26
N TRP A 140 -34.59 -22.40 25.28
CA TRP A 140 -33.63 -23.30 25.95
C TRP A 140 -33.99 -23.59 27.41
N ARG A 141 -35.20 -23.22 27.84
CA ARG A 141 -35.64 -23.35 29.25
C ARG A 141 -35.61 -24.79 29.76
N ASP A 142 -35.89 -25.78 28.91
CA ASP A 142 -35.85 -27.21 29.28
C ASP A 142 -34.44 -27.81 29.35
N LEU A 143 -33.43 -27.08 28.85
CA LEU A 143 -32.01 -27.47 28.93
C LEU A 143 -31.29 -26.85 30.13
N ARG A 144 -31.88 -25.85 30.78
CA ARG A 144 -31.30 -25.18 31.95
C ARG A 144 -30.94 -26.19 33.05
N GLY A 145 -29.70 -26.11 33.55
CA GLY A 145 -29.18 -26.99 34.60
C GLY A 145 -29.01 -28.46 34.22
N LYS A 146 -29.24 -28.83 32.95
CA LYS A 146 -29.05 -30.19 32.44
C LYS A 146 -27.61 -30.40 31.96
N SER A 147 -27.18 -31.64 31.82
CA SER A 147 -25.82 -31.95 31.35
C SER A 147 -25.58 -31.44 29.91
N LEU A 148 -24.47 -30.72 29.70
CA LEU A 148 -23.99 -30.28 28.38
C LEU A 148 -23.56 -31.45 27.46
N LYS A 149 -23.79 -32.71 27.86
CA LYS A 149 -23.55 -33.93 27.06
C LYS A 149 -24.85 -34.55 26.53
N LEU A 150 -26.01 -33.97 26.85
CA LEU A 150 -27.30 -34.47 26.35
C LEU A 150 -27.38 -34.31 24.83
N VAL A 151 -27.91 -35.32 24.14
CA VAL A 151 -28.10 -35.29 22.68
C VAL A 151 -28.92 -34.07 22.26
N LYS A 152 -30.06 -33.84 22.94
CA LYS A 152 -30.93 -32.67 22.72
C LYS A 152 -30.24 -31.32 22.90
N PHE A 153 -29.21 -31.28 23.75
CA PHE A 153 -28.42 -30.07 23.94
C PHE A 153 -27.51 -29.82 22.73
N ASN A 154 -26.83 -30.86 22.22
CA ASN A 154 -25.99 -30.75 21.03
C ASN A 154 -26.81 -30.34 19.80
N GLU A 155 -28.02 -30.89 19.62
CA GLU A 155 -28.92 -30.53 18.51
C GLU A 155 -29.21 -29.02 18.49
N ARG A 156 -29.59 -28.42 19.63
CA ARG A 156 -29.86 -26.97 19.69
C ARG A 156 -28.60 -26.10 19.58
N LEU A 157 -27.47 -26.61 20.07
CA LEU A 157 -26.18 -25.92 19.93
C LEU A 157 -25.76 -25.84 18.45
N GLU A 158 -25.91 -26.94 17.72
CA GLU A 158 -25.64 -27.03 16.28
C GLU A 158 -26.56 -26.10 15.48
N GLU A 159 -27.86 -26.05 15.80
CA GLU A 159 -28.80 -25.10 15.18
C GLU A 159 -28.33 -23.64 15.33
N LEU A 160 -27.96 -23.23 16.54
CA LEU A 160 -27.49 -21.86 16.80
C LEU A 160 -26.14 -21.57 16.11
N ALA A 161 -25.23 -22.55 16.07
CA ALA A 161 -23.95 -22.40 15.38
C ALA A 161 -24.13 -22.27 13.87
N LEU A 162 -25.11 -22.97 13.29
CA LEU A 162 -25.45 -22.88 11.88
C LEU A 162 -26.07 -21.52 11.53
N ASP A 163 -26.94 -20.97 12.39
CA ASP A 163 -27.50 -19.63 12.23
C ASP A 163 -26.39 -18.55 12.19
N ILE A 164 -25.42 -18.65 13.10
CA ILE A 164 -24.22 -17.79 13.12
C ILE A 164 -23.41 -17.95 11.83
N THR A 165 -23.15 -19.18 11.40
CA THR A 165 -22.33 -19.46 10.21
C THR A 165 -22.98 -18.92 8.94
N ASN A 166 -24.29 -19.13 8.77
CA ASN A 166 -25.06 -18.62 7.63
C ASN A 166 -25.06 -17.08 7.58
N ALA A 167 -25.14 -16.42 8.73
CA ALA A 167 -25.06 -14.97 8.83
C ALA A 167 -23.66 -14.43 8.45
N ILE A 168 -22.59 -15.17 8.74
CA ILE A 168 -21.22 -14.83 8.30
C ILE A 168 -21.09 -14.98 6.77
N ASP A 169 -21.56 -16.09 6.19
CA ASP A 169 -21.44 -16.37 4.75
C ASP A 169 -22.17 -15.36 3.87
N ARG A 170 -23.28 -14.79 4.36
CA ARG A 170 -24.01 -13.71 3.67
C ARG A 170 -23.18 -12.44 3.44
N LEU A 171 -22.12 -12.19 4.22
CA LEU A 171 -21.24 -11.01 4.04
C LEU A 171 -20.10 -11.23 3.05
N GLN A 172 -19.53 -12.42 3.03
CA GLN A 172 -18.43 -12.70 2.10
C GLN A 172 -18.91 -12.60 0.63
N LYS A 173 -20.17 -12.99 0.37
CA LYS A 173 -20.80 -12.85 -0.95
C LYS A 173 -21.10 -11.40 -1.35
N SER A 174 -21.36 -10.48 -0.42
CA SER A 174 -21.54 -9.06 -0.76
C SER A 174 -20.22 -8.37 -1.08
N ASP A 175 -19.11 -8.80 -0.47
CA ASP A 175 -17.78 -8.22 -0.69
C ASP A 175 -17.13 -8.68 -2.01
N GLU A 176 -17.35 -9.94 -2.43
CA GLU A 176 -16.84 -10.44 -3.73
C GLU A 176 -17.50 -9.77 -4.94
N THR A 177 -18.74 -9.31 -4.82
CA THR A 177 -19.46 -8.64 -5.91
C THR A 177 -18.96 -7.20 -6.13
N ILE A 178 -18.25 -6.62 -5.14
CA ILE A 178 -17.71 -5.24 -5.18
C ILE A 178 -16.30 -5.19 -5.79
N LEU A 179 -15.55 -6.30 -5.74
CA LEU A 179 -14.17 -6.37 -6.25
C LEU A 179 -14.10 -6.36 -7.79
N ASP A 180 -15.08 -6.95 -8.47
CA ASP A 180 -15.14 -7.04 -9.94
C ASP A 180 -15.66 -5.76 -10.63
N SER A 181 -16.27 -4.82 -9.90
CA SER A 181 -16.84 -3.58 -10.44
C SER A 181 -16.01 -2.32 -10.13
N SER A 182 -14.77 -2.48 -9.66
CA SER A 182 -13.92 -1.39 -9.16
C SER A 182 -13.35 -0.43 -10.22
N SER A 183 -13.66 -0.63 -11.51
CA SER A 183 -13.30 0.28 -12.59
C SER A 183 -14.23 1.48 -12.75
N ASP A 184 -15.38 1.53 -12.07
CA ASP A 184 -16.44 2.54 -12.30
C ASP A 184 -16.91 3.27 -11.02
N ILE A 185 -16.02 3.41 -10.03
CA ILE A 185 -16.31 4.08 -8.76
C ILE A 185 -16.53 5.60 -8.95
N SER A 186 -15.88 6.24 -9.93
CA SER A 186 -16.06 7.68 -10.18
C SER A 186 -17.48 8.01 -10.63
N GLY A 187 -18.03 7.25 -11.58
CA GLY A 187 -19.40 7.42 -12.07
C GLY A 187 -20.47 7.13 -11.00
N GLN A 188 -20.23 6.10 -10.17
CA GLN A 188 -21.16 5.75 -9.09
C GLN A 188 -21.12 6.74 -7.91
N LEU A 189 -19.96 7.34 -7.63
CA LEU A 189 -19.84 8.42 -6.66
C LEU A 189 -20.53 9.68 -7.17
N ASP A 190 -20.32 10.08 -8.43
CA ASP A 190 -20.98 11.25 -9.05
C ASP A 190 -22.52 11.10 -9.08
N GLU A 191 -23.04 9.90 -9.33
CA GLU A 191 -24.48 9.61 -9.21
C GLU A 191 -25.00 9.65 -7.76
N ARG A 192 -24.18 9.22 -6.78
CA ARG A 192 -24.51 9.33 -5.35
C ARG A 192 -24.49 10.79 -4.88
N PHE A 193 -23.52 11.58 -5.33
CA PHE A 193 -23.42 13.03 -5.09
C PHE A 193 -24.61 13.80 -5.68
N ALA A 194 -25.03 13.47 -6.90
CA ALA A 194 -26.23 14.05 -7.52
C ALA A 194 -27.53 13.68 -6.80
N LYS A 195 -27.55 12.53 -6.10
CA LYS A 195 -28.67 12.08 -5.26
C LYS A 195 -28.71 12.82 -3.92
N ASP A 196 -27.56 13.01 -3.28
CA ASP A 196 -27.43 13.72 -2.00
C ASP A 196 -27.67 15.24 -2.18
N GLU A 197 -27.23 15.85 -3.29
CA GLU A 197 -27.61 17.24 -3.66
C GLU A 197 -29.12 17.40 -3.87
N LYS A 198 -29.79 16.41 -4.49
CA LYS A 198 -31.24 16.45 -4.73
C LYS A 198 -32.10 16.21 -3.48
N LEU A 199 -31.53 15.65 -2.41
CA LEU A 199 -32.24 15.45 -1.13
C LEU A 199 -32.42 16.75 -0.32
N ILE A 200 -31.77 17.85 -0.73
CA ILE A 200 -31.78 19.15 -0.01
C ILE A 200 -32.92 20.09 -0.49
N GLU A 201 -33.67 19.76 -1.55
CA GLU A 201 -34.85 20.55 -1.92
C GLU A 201 -36.08 20.15 -1.09
N LYS A 202 -36.22 20.71 0.12
CA LYS A 202 -37.57 20.90 0.72
C LYS A 202 -37.63 21.92 1.88
N LYS A 203 -38.32 23.03 1.56
CA LYS A 203 -39.14 23.95 2.38
C LYS A 203 -38.62 24.31 3.78
N TYR A 204 -37.78 25.35 3.81
CA TYR A 204 -37.45 26.16 4.99
C TYR A 204 -38.70 26.84 5.57
N THR A 205 -38.83 26.85 6.89
CA THR A 205 -39.99 27.42 7.58
C THR A 205 -39.72 28.80 8.21
N GLN A 206 -38.48 29.12 8.59
CA GLN A 206 -38.14 30.45 9.12
C GLN A 206 -36.68 30.85 8.87
N THR A 207 -36.43 32.14 8.63
CA THR A 207 -35.10 32.74 8.58
C THR A 207 -34.88 33.65 9.78
N LEU A 208 -33.83 33.37 10.55
CA LEU A 208 -33.41 34.16 11.71
C LEU A 208 -32.15 34.95 11.33
N ILE A 209 -32.11 36.24 11.67
CA ILE A 209 -30.97 37.12 11.33
C ILE A 209 -30.17 37.40 12.59
N VAL A 210 -28.85 37.20 12.51
CA VAL A 210 -27.87 37.57 13.53
C VAL A 210 -27.12 38.83 13.05
N ASP A 211 -27.27 39.92 13.81
CA ASP A 211 -26.63 41.21 13.54
C ASP A 211 -26.38 41.94 14.86
N LYS A 212 -25.11 42.02 15.26
CA LYS A 212 -24.71 42.68 16.52
C LYS A 212 -25.09 44.16 16.57
N ASN A 213 -25.22 44.83 15.41
CA ASN A 213 -25.45 46.27 15.33
C ASN A 213 -26.93 46.66 15.22
N GLN A 214 -27.83 45.73 14.87
CA GLN A 214 -29.27 46.03 14.69
C GLN A 214 -30.13 45.54 15.87
N ASN A 215 -31.07 46.37 16.34
CA ASN A 215 -31.88 46.06 17.53
C ASN A 215 -32.99 45.01 17.31
N LYS A 216 -33.38 44.72 16.07
CA LYS A 216 -34.45 43.74 15.74
C LYS A 216 -33.92 42.35 15.34
N CYS A 217 -32.60 42.15 15.42
CA CYS A 217 -31.94 40.90 15.07
C CYS A 217 -31.39 40.24 16.34
N PHE A 218 -31.09 38.94 16.26
CA PHE A 218 -30.32 38.26 17.30
C PHE A 218 -28.93 38.89 17.39
N LYS A 219 -28.41 39.08 18.60
CA LYS A 219 -27.07 39.63 18.80
C LYS A 219 -25.98 38.55 18.71
N ASN A 220 -26.34 37.32 19.06
CA ASN A 220 -25.46 36.17 19.17
C ASN A 220 -26.03 35.00 18.37
N ILE A 221 -25.15 34.15 17.83
CA ILE A 221 -25.51 33.00 17.00
C ILE A 221 -26.18 31.92 17.85
N ASN A 222 -25.68 31.66 19.06
CA ASN A 222 -26.29 30.68 19.97
C ASN A 222 -27.74 30.99 20.34
N ASP A 223 -28.11 32.27 20.44
CA ASP A 223 -29.50 32.66 20.75
C ASP A 223 -30.42 32.39 19.57
N ALA A 224 -29.94 32.60 18.33
CA ALA A 224 -30.65 32.20 17.12
C ALA A 224 -30.80 30.67 17.04
N ILE A 225 -29.76 29.90 17.38
CA ILE A 225 -29.82 28.43 17.42
C ILE A 225 -30.84 27.93 18.44
N LYS A 226 -30.87 28.53 19.63
CA LYS A 226 -31.88 28.19 20.66
C LYS A 226 -33.30 28.47 20.18
N ALA A 227 -33.51 29.60 19.50
CA ALA A 227 -34.82 30.01 18.97
C ALA A 227 -35.25 29.22 17.72
N SER A 228 -34.30 28.59 17.01
CA SER A 228 -34.55 27.85 15.78
C SER A 228 -35.15 26.46 16.00
N ASN A 229 -36.00 26.03 15.06
CA ASN A 229 -36.48 24.67 14.90
C ASN A 229 -35.61 23.90 13.90
N MET A 230 -35.81 22.58 13.81
CA MET A 230 -35.15 21.75 12.79
C MET A 230 -35.51 22.23 11.38
N GLY A 231 -34.50 22.45 10.55
CA GLY A 231 -34.63 22.91 9.17
C GLY A 231 -34.64 24.44 9.00
N ASP A 232 -34.56 25.22 10.08
CA ASP A 232 -34.51 26.68 9.98
C ASP A 232 -33.15 27.19 9.47
N LYS A 233 -33.18 28.39 8.90
CA LYS A 233 -32.01 29.09 8.37
C LYS A 233 -31.61 30.25 9.29
N ILE A 234 -30.32 30.32 9.61
CA ILE A 234 -29.71 31.42 10.37
C ILE A 234 -28.78 32.18 9.43
N VAL A 235 -29.04 33.47 9.23
CA VAL A 235 -28.21 34.37 8.41
C VAL A 235 -27.37 35.24 9.33
N ILE A 236 -26.04 35.16 9.21
CA ILE A 236 -25.09 35.90 10.03
C ILE A 236 -24.53 37.08 9.23
N ARG A 237 -24.70 38.30 9.74
CA ARG A 237 -24.14 39.51 9.11
C ARG A 237 -22.72 39.81 9.56
N PRO A 238 -21.99 40.68 8.83
CA PRO A 238 -20.64 41.11 9.19
C PRO A 238 -20.50 41.53 10.65
N GLY A 239 -19.54 40.92 11.34
CA GLY A 239 -19.33 41.06 12.76
C GLY A 239 -18.22 40.15 13.27
N ILE A 240 -17.81 40.43 14.51
CA ILE A 240 -16.95 39.54 15.29
C ILE A 240 -17.82 39.01 16.41
N TYR A 241 -17.91 37.68 16.49
CA TYR A 241 -18.76 36.92 17.41
C TYR A 241 -17.86 36.08 18.32
N ASP A 242 -17.77 36.51 19.58
CA ASP A 242 -17.00 35.83 20.64
C ASP A 242 -17.85 34.76 21.31
N GLU A 243 -18.01 33.62 20.64
CA GLU A 243 -18.83 32.50 21.13
C GLU A 243 -18.38 31.15 20.57
N SER A 244 -18.80 30.08 21.24
CA SER A 244 -18.67 28.72 20.74
C SER A 244 -20.05 28.20 20.36
N ILE A 245 -20.16 27.68 19.14
CA ILE A 245 -21.39 27.30 18.50
C ILE A 245 -21.55 25.79 18.61
N ILE A 246 -22.67 25.33 19.19
CA ILE A 246 -23.03 23.91 19.22
C ILE A 246 -24.22 23.69 18.31
N ILE A 247 -24.01 22.93 17.23
CA ILE A 247 -25.07 22.52 16.30
C ILE A 247 -25.57 21.15 16.75
N ASN A 248 -26.72 21.13 17.40
CA ASN A 248 -27.35 19.93 17.95
C ASN A 248 -28.67 19.54 17.28
N LYS A 249 -29.06 20.29 16.25
CA LYS A 249 -30.25 20.07 15.43
C LYS A 249 -29.93 20.46 13.99
N ASN A 250 -30.69 19.93 13.05
CA ASN A 250 -30.45 20.18 11.63
C ASN A 250 -30.74 21.66 11.31
N LEU A 251 -29.71 22.44 10.97
CA LEU A 251 -29.81 23.88 10.69
C LEU A 251 -28.97 24.25 9.47
N GLU A 252 -29.38 25.32 8.78
CA GLU A 252 -28.56 25.99 7.77
C GLU A 252 -28.06 27.33 8.33
N ILE A 253 -26.75 27.46 8.56
CA ILE A 253 -26.11 28.67 9.06
C ILE A 253 -25.27 29.27 7.93
N VAL A 254 -25.57 30.51 7.53
CA VAL A 254 -24.94 31.15 6.36
C VAL A 254 -24.51 32.58 6.67
N GLY A 255 -23.26 32.91 6.34
CA GLY A 255 -22.79 34.29 6.35
C GLY A 255 -23.33 35.11 5.16
N GLU A 256 -23.79 36.34 5.42
CA GLU A 256 -24.23 37.31 4.42
C GLU A 256 -23.09 38.28 4.08
N GLY A 257 -22.53 38.15 2.87
CA GLY A 257 -21.45 39.02 2.38
C GLY A 257 -20.08 38.34 2.35
N ASP A 258 -19.02 39.12 2.53
CA ASP A 258 -17.64 38.62 2.56
C ASP A 258 -17.36 37.88 3.88
N SER A 259 -16.98 36.60 3.80
CA SER A 259 -16.72 35.73 4.95
C SER A 259 -15.64 36.27 5.87
N ASN A 260 -14.65 37.01 5.34
CA ASN A 260 -13.58 37.62 6.15
C ASN A 260 -14.09 38.63 7.17
N ASN A 261 -15.27 39.19 6.92
CA ASN A 261 -15.92 40.14 7.82
C ASN A 261 -16.90 39.48 8.78
N ILE A 262 -17.06 38.15 8.73
CA ILE A 262 -17.98 37.35 9.56
C ILE A 262 -17.13 36.36 10.36
N VAL A 263 -16.59 36.84 11.47
CA VAL A 263 -15.61 36.10 12.28
C VAL A 263 -16.26 35.56 13.54
N VAL A 264 -16.29 34.25 13.69
CA VAL A 264 -16.60 33.57 14.95
C VAL A 264 -15.31 33.13 15.60
N ARG A 265 -15.12 33.47 16.87
CA ARG A 265 -13.91 33.11 17.61
C ARG A 265 -14.21 32.59 19.01
N ALA A 266 -13.43 31.61 19.44
CA ALA A 266 -13.55 31.00 20.75
C ALA A 266 -12.18 30.62 21.32
N ALA A 267 -12.07 30.73 22.65
CA ALA A 267 -10.88 30.39 23.44
C ALA A 267 -11.25 29.33 24.49
N GLU A 268 -10.32 28.42 24.77
CA GLU A 268 -10.46 27.27 25.69
C GLU A 268 -11.63 26.34 25.35
N ARG A 269 -12.05 26.30 24.10
CA ARG A 269 -13.15 25.48 23.57
C ARG A 269 -13.13 25.47 22.04
N SER A 270 -13.84 24.53 21.42
CA SER A 270 -14.06 24.54 19.97
C SER A 270 -14.94 25.72 19.54
N VAL A 271 -14.64 26.33 18.39
CA VAL A 271 -15.46 27.43 17.85
C VAL A 271 -16.78 26.90 17.35
N LEU A 272 -16.75 25.74 16.69
CA LEU A 272 -17.93 25.03 16.22
C LEU A 272 -17.84 23.56 16.63
N ALA A 273 -18.88 23.05 17.28
CA ALA A 273 -19.05 21.62 17.55
C ALA A 273 -20.36 21.14 16.91
N SER A 274 -20.29 20.13 16.05
CA SER A 274 -21.46 19.55 15.40
C SER A 274 -21.77 18.17 15.98
N VAL A 275 -22.88 18.08 16.70
CA VAL A 275 -23.45 16.83 17.23
C VAL A 275 -24.81 16.49 16.60
N ALA A 276 -25.21 17.26 15.58
CA ALA A 276 -26.43 17.03 14.82
C ALA A 276 -26.24 15.93 13.76
N SER A 277 -27.33 15.23 13.42
CA SER A 277 -27.31 14.22 12.35
C SER A 277 -26.91 14.81 10.99
N HIS A 278 -27.39 16.02 10.70
CA HIS A 278 -27.14 16.79 9.49
C HIS A 278 -27.06 18.27 9.85
N GLY A 279 -26.54 19.08 8.95
CA GLY A 279 -26.50 20.52 9.11
C GLY A 279 -25.66 21.15 8.01
N CYS A 280 -25.70 22.46 7.93
CA CYS A 280 -24.91 23.19 6.96
C CYS A 280 -24.38 24.50 7.55
N VAL A 281 -23.10 24.77 7.33
CA VAL A 281 -22.41 25.99 7.75
C VAL A 281 -21.68 26.53 6.54
N LYS A 282 -22.03 27.75 6.11
CA LYS A 282 -21.46 28.35 4.91
C LYS A 282 -20.95 29.77 5.13
N ASN A 283 -19.87 30.10 4.41
CA ASN A 283 -19.44 31.48 4.18
C ASN A 283 -19.14 32.27 5.48
N ILE A 284 -18.43 31.66 6.42
CA ILE A 284 -17.99 32.29 7.68
C ILE A 284 -16.53 31.98 8.00
N SER A 285 -15.87 32.86 8.75
CA SER A 285 -14.53 32.60 9.29
C SER A 285 -14.62 32.05 10.72
N LEU A 286 -14.04 30.87 10.96
CA LEU A 286 -13.96 30.21 12.26
C LEU A 286 -12.52 30.27 12.78
N LYS A 287 -12.31 30.91 13.94
CA LYS A 287 -10.98 31.18 14.48
C LYS A 287 -10.84 30.74 15.94
N GLN A 288 -10.16 29.63 16.17
CA GLN A 288 -9.80 29.21 17.52
C GLN A 288 -8.57 29.99 17.98
N VAL A 289 -8.68 30.62 19.16
CA VAL A 289 -7.67 31.60 19.63
C VAL A 289 -6.73 31.06 20.71
N SER A 290 -7.18 30.12 21.54
CA SER A 290 -6.34 29.44 22.54
C SER A 290 -7.00 28.17 23.05
N GLY A 291 -6.21 27.27 23.62
CA GLY A 291 -6.66 26.04 24.27
C GLY A 291 -6.45 24.80 23.39
N ASN A 292 -6.46 23.63 24.02
CA ASN A 292 -6.30 22.35 23.33
C ASN A 292 -7.63 21.81 22.77
N TRP A 293 -8.24 22.56 21.86
CA TRP A 293 -9.52 22.22 21.22
C TRP A 293 -9.46 22.47 19.72
N PHE A 294 -10.10 21.62 18.93
CA PHE A 294 -10.24 21.84 17.50
C PHE A 294 -10.99 23.14 17.21
N CYS A 295 -10.69 23.85 16.11
CA CYS A 295 -11.54 24.98 15.72
C CYS A 295 -12.95 24.50 15.36
N VAL A 296 -13.01 23.43 14.57
CA VAL A 296 -14.23 22.70 14.23
C VAL A 296 -14.13 21.27 14.74
N ASP A 297 -15.09 20.87 15.56
CA ASP A 297 -15.17 19.53 16.16
C ASP A 297 -16.40 18.78 15.64
N ILE A 298 -16.18 17.62 15.03
CA ILE A 298 -17.22 16.79 14.39
C ILE A 298 -17.13 15.36 14.94
N PRO A 299 -17.70 15.11 16.13
CA PRO A 299 -17.76 13.78 16.73
C PRO A 299 -18.86 12.89 16.12
N PHE A 300 -19.83 13.46 15.39
CA PHE A 300 -20.96 12.71 14.85
C PHE A 300 -21.62 13.42 13.66
N GLY A 301 -22.34 12.65 12.84
CA GLY A 301 -23.24 13.17 11.81
C GLY A 301 -22.55 13.51 10.50
N SER A 302 -23.27 14.24 9.64
CA SER A 302 -22.92 14.50 8.23
C SER A 302 -23.01 15.99 7.87
N ILE A 303 -22.51 16.86 8.75
CA ILE A 303 -22.55 18.31 8.52
C ILE A 303 -21.78 18.70 7.25
N VAL A 304 -22.34 19.66 6.50
CA VAL A 304 -21.69 20.31 5.37
C VAL A 304 -21.05 21.60 5.83
N ILE A 305 -19.75 21.77 5.59
CA ILE A 305 -19.02 23.01 5.84
C ILE A 305 -18.46 23.51 4.51
N GLU A 306 -18.90 24.70 4.10
CA GLU A 306 -18.64 25.20 2.75
C GLU A 306 -18.19 26.66 2.71
N ASN A 307 -17.19 26.99 1.88
CA ASN A 307 -16.71 28.35 1.69
C ASN A 307 -16.29 29.03 3.01
N CYS A 308 -15.77 28.25 3.96
CA CYS A 308 -15.32 28.75 5.26
C CYS A 308 -13.81 28.92 5.30
N GLU A 309 -13.38 29.90 6.10
CA GLU A 309 -11.99 30.10 6.49
C GLU A 309 -11.82 29.53 7.90
N ILE A 310 -10.96 28.53 8.08
CA ILE A 310 -10.81 27.80 9.34
C ILE A 310 -9.36 27.87 9.81
N THR A 311 -9.15 28.46 10.98
CA THR A 311 -7.82 28.61 11.60
C THR A 311 -7.85 28.23 13.08
N SER A 312 -6.75 27.66 13.59
CA SER A 312 -6.55 27.37 15.02
C SER A 312 -5.14 27.73 15.46
N GLN A 313 -4.97 28.29 16.66
CA GLN A 313 -3.65 28.68 17.16
C GLN A 313 -2.89 27.55 17.85
N GLU A 314 -3.56 26.56 18.45
CA GLU A 314 -2.92 25.57 19.33
C GLU A 314 -3.24 24.10 18.99
N SER A 315 -4.30 23.85 18.24
CA SER A 315 -4.81 22.50 17.93
C SER A 315 -5.08 22.35 16.43
N PRO A 316 -5.49 21.16 15.93
CA PRO A 316 -5.91 21.03 14.53
C PRO A 316 -7.09 21.93 14.21
N CYS A 317 -7.17 22.41 12.96
CA CYS A 317 -8.28 23.27 12.56
C CYS A 317 -9.61 22.51 12.55
N VAL A 318 -9.60 21.27 12.06
CA VAL A 318 -10.81 20.42 12.02
C VAL A 318 -10.51 19.05 12.61
N GLY A 319 -11.32 18.59 13.56
CA GLY A 319 -11.34 17.22 14.06
C GLY A 319 -12.59 16.47 13.58
N ILE A 320 -12.40 15.30 12.98
CA ILE A 320 -13.47 14.41 12.52
C ILE A 320 -13.24 13.04 13.16
N HIS A 321 -14.18 12.56 13.96
CA HIS A 321 -13.96 11.35 14.75
C HIS A 321 -15.25 10.60 15.11
N HIS A 322 -15.11 9.45 15.79
CA HIS A 322 -16.19 8.53 16.21
C HIS A 322 -17.20 8.20 15.09
N GLY A 323 -16.70 7.91 13.88
CA GLY A 323 -17.55 7.51 12.76
C GLY A 323 -18.30 8.66 12.06
N ALA A 324 -18.02 9.93 12.38
CA ALA A 324 -18.58 11.07 11.68
C ALA A 324 -18.27 11.04 10.16
N ASN A 325 -19.16 11.60 9.35
CA ASN A 325 -19.06 11.59 7.88
C ASN A 325 -19.45 12.96 7.27
N PRO A 326 -18.73 14.05 7.59
CA PRO A 326 -19.04 15.38 7.08
C PRO A 326 -18.63 15.57 5.61
N LEU A 327 -19.14 16.65 5.00
CA LEU A 327 -18.63 17.17 3.72
C LEU A 327 -17.96 18.52 3.97
N LEU A 328 -16.65 18.59 3.75
CA LEU A 328 -15.88 19.83 3.76
C LEU A 328 -15.59 20.22 2.32
N LYS A 329 -16.17 21.32 1.85
CA LYS A 329 -16.07 21.75 0.46
C LYS A 329 -15.66 23.22 0.29
N HIS A 330 -14.75 23.54 -0.61
CA HIS A 330 -14.34 24.93 -0.90
C HIS A 330 -13.83 25.70 0.33
N ASN A 331 -13.25 25.02 1.32
CA ASN A 331 -12.73 25.67 2.51
C ASN A 331 -11.24 26.01 2.38
N SER A 332 -10.84 27.02 3.13
CA SER A 332 -9.45 27.39 3.35
C SER A 332 -9.08 27.03 4.79
N ILE A 333 -8.17 26.06 4.96
CA ILE A 333 -7.83 25.46 6.27
C ILE A 333 -6.34 25.61 6.53
N HIS A 334 -5.98 26.51 7.44
CA HIS A 334 -4.57 26.87 7.63
C HIS A 334 -4.25 27.45 9.00
N GLY A 335 -2.96 27.68 9.24
CA GLY A 335 -2.46 28.37 10.42
C GLY A 335 -2.46 27.53 11.69
N SER A 336 -2.72 26.23 11.61
CA SER A 336 -2.66 25.32 12.77
C SER A 336 -1.24 25.20 13.32
N ALA A 337 -1.13 25.14 14.65
CA ALA A 337 0.09 24.68 15.34
C ALA A 337 0.29 23.15 15.27
N GLN A 338 -0.70 22.41 14.80
CA GLN A 338 -0.68 20.98 14.54
C GLN A 338 -1.05 20.71 13.07
N CYS A 339 -1.83 19.65 12.79
CA CYS A 339 -2.29 19.33 11.45
C CYS A 339 -3.52 20.18 11.05
N GLY A 340 -3.76 20.36 9.75
CA GLY A 340 -4.93 21.11 9.28
C GLY A 340 -6.23 20.38 9.59
N VAL A 341 -6.35 19.14 9.14
CA VAL A 341 -7.51 18.27 9.39
C VAL A 341 -7.05 16.97 10.02
N PHE A 342 -7.69 16.59 11.12
CA PHE A 342 -7.42 15.36 11.85
C PHE A 342 -8.61 14.41 11.80
N ILE A 343 -8.42 13.24 11.20
CA ILE A 343 -9.49 12.26 10.95
C ILE A 343 -9.12 10.95 11.63
N PHE A 344 -9.90 10.52 12.61
CA PHE A 344 -9.57 9.36 13.45
C PHE A 344 -10.80 8.60 13.95
N ASP A 345 -10.59 7.47 14.61
CA ASP A 345 -11.62 6.63 15.24
C ASP A 345 -12.79 6.31 14.29
N ASN A 346 -12.46 5.64 13.18
CA ASN A 346 -13.39 5.19 12.15
C ASN A 346 -14.17 6.31 11.44
N ALA A 347 -13.78 7.57 11.63
CA ALA A 347 -14.36 8.67 10.89
C ALA A 347 -14.19 8.49 9.38
N ARG A 348 -15.19 8.98 8.67
CA ARG A 348 -15.23 9.08 7.23
C ARG A 348 -15.19 10.56 6.88
N GLY A 349 -15.97 10.95 5.89
CA GLY A 349 -16.08 12.31 5.42
C GLY A 349 -15.45 12.49 4.06
N ILE A 350 -15.85 13.58 3.43
CA ILE A 350 -15.45 13.94 2.08
C ILE A 350 -14.84 15.33 2.16
N LEU A 351 -13.58 15.45 1.78
CA LEU A 351 -12.89 16.72 1.61
C LEU A 351 -12.77 16.97 0.12
N GLU A 352 -13.48 17.96 -0.37
CA GLU A 352 -13.56 18.31 -1.78
C GLU A 352 -13.14 19.74 -2.05
N ASP A 353 -12.18 19.93 -2.95
CA ASP A 353 -11.77 21.25 -3.43
C ASP A 353 -11.48 22.24 -2.29
N ASN A 354 -10.73 21.78 -1.28
CA ASN A 354 -10.23 22.63 -0.20
C ASN A 354 -8.78 23.04 -0.46
N ASP A 355 -8.39 24.22 0.00
CA ASP A 355 -7.00 24.67 0.07
C ASP A 355 -6.50 24.52 1.52
N ILE A 356 -5.58 23.58 1.75
CA ILE A 356 -5.07 23.22 3.07
C ILE A 356 -3.59 23.55 3.12
N PHE A 357 -3.20 24.57 3.90
CA PHE A 357 -1.86 25.12 3.81
C PHE A 357 -1.34 25.74 5.11
N ASP A 358 -0.03 26.06 5.16
CA ASP A 358 0.64 26.76 6.28
C ASP A 358 0.37 26.16 7.68
N ASN A 359 0.13 24.85 7.75
CA ASN A 359 -0.03 24.11 9.00
C ASN A 359 1.33 23.63 9.51
N SER A 360 1.51 23.60 10.84
CA SER A 360 2.81 23.33 11.45
C SER A 360 3.17 21.84 11.52
N PHE A 361 2.21 20.94 11.30
CA PHE A 361 2.41 19.50 11.08
C PHE A 361 1.94 19.12 9.67
N SER A 362 1.25 17.98 9.50
CA SER A 362 0.69 17.57 8.22
C SER A 362 -0.52 18.42 7.81
N GLY A 363 -0.79 18.52 6.52
CA GLY A 363 -2.03 19.13 6.06
C GLY A 363 -3.25 18.32 6.54
N ILE A 364 -3.19 17.01 6.33
CA ILE A 364 -4.21 16.05 6.77
C ILE A 364 -3.54 14.89 7.51
N GLU A 365 -4.11 14.47 8.62
CA GLU A 365 -3.71 13.26 9.35
C GLU A 365 -4.87 12.28 9.46
N ILE A 366 -4.63 11.01 9.12
CA ILE A 366 -5.63 9.94 9.09
C ILE A 366 -5.11 8.74 9.88
N LYS A 367 -5.88 8.28 10.86
CA LYS A 367 -5.51 7.13 11.70
C LYS A 367 -6.67 6.38 12.32
N ASN A 368 -6.39 5.28 13.01
CA ASN A 368 -7.36 4.48 13.76
C ASN A 368 -8.57 4.13 12.87
N PHE A 369 -8.28 3.52 11.72
CA PHE A 369 -9.28 3.03 10.78
C PHE A 369 -10.17 4.10 10.11
N ALA A 370 -9.84 5.39 10.28
CA ALA A 370 -10.49 6.44 9.52
C ALA A 370 -10.33 6.22 8.00
N ASN A 371 -11.39 6.46 7.24
CA ASN A 371 -11.46 6.18 5.81
C ASN A 371 -12.15 7.32 5.03
N PRO A 372 -11.50 8.49 4.91
CA PRO A 372 -12.05 9.64 4.22
C PRO A 372 -11.87 9.55 2.70
N ILE A 373 -12.66 10.33 1.96
CA ILE A 373 -12.44 10.61 0.54
C ILE A 373 -11.86 12.01 0.41
N LEU A 374 -10.66 12.11 -0.15
CA LEU A 374 -10.00 13.38 -0.46
C LEU A 374 -10.01 13.58 -1.96
N ARG A 375 -10.73 14.59 -2.47
CA ARG A 375 -10.77 14.88 -3.90
C ARG A 375 -10.56 16.33 -4.25
N LEU A 376 -9.82 16.59 -5.34
CA LEU A 376 -9.64 17.95 -5.88
C LEU A 376 -8.99 18.95 -4.91
N ASN A 377 -8.40 18.50 -3.80
CA ASN A 377 -7.82 19.39 -2.81
C ASN A 377 -6.42 19.85 -3.23
N ARG A 378 -6.05 21.04 -2.76
CA ARG A 378 -4.68 21.57 -2.83
C ARG A 378 -4.09 21.52 -1.43
N ILE A 379 -3.05 20.71 -1.24
CA ILE A 379 -2.42 20.47 0.07
C ILE A 379 -0.96 20.90 -0.02
N ARG A 380 -0.63 22.02 0.61
CA ARG A 380 0.61 22.72 0.30
C ARG A 380 1.25 23.46 1.46
N ASP A 381 2.52 23.80 1.29
CA ASP A 381 3.26 24.70 2.19
C ASP A 381 3.24 24.23 3.67
N GLY A 382 3.07 22.93 3.92
CA GLY A 382 3.13 22.33 5.25
C GLY A 382 4.56 22.18 5.78
N LYS A 383 4.71 22.13 7.11
CA LYS A 383 6.01 21.92 7.76
C LYS A 383 6.36 20.44 7.99
N GLN A 384 5.46 19.51 7.65
CA GLN A 384 5.71 18.05 7.61
C GLN A 384 5.12 17.43 6.33
N GLY A 385 4.74 16.15 6.35
CA GLY A 385 4.07 15.47 5.23
C GLY A 385 2.74 16.11 4.86
N GLY A 386 2.41 16.31 3.58
CA GLY A 386 1.12 16.89 3.18
C GLY A 386 -0.07 16.07 3.70
N ILE A 387 -0.02 14.75 3.50
CA ILE A 387 -0.98 13.79 4.08
C ILE A 387 -0.21 12.73 4.86
N LEU A 388 -0.62 12.45 6.10
CA LEU A 388 -0.07 11.38 6.94
C LEU A 388 -1.15 10.32 7.19
N VAL A 389 -0.87 9.07 6.82
CA VAL A 389 -1.75 7.91 7.06
C VAL A 389 -1.03 6.90 7.94
N HIS A 390 -1.54 6.64 9.14
CA HIS A 390 -0.90 5.74 10.10
C HIS A 390 -1.87 5.03 11.04
N LYS A 391 -1.40 4.02 11.78
CA LYS A 391 -2.22 3.23 12.73
C LYS A 391 -3.50 2.72 12.08
N ASP A 392 -3.30 1.94 11.02
CA ASP A 392 -4.37 1.34 10.22
C ASP A 392 -5.36 2.35 9.59
N GLY A 393 -4.93 3.61 9.40
CA GLY A 393 -5.67 4.61 8.63
C GLY A 393 -5.83 4.19 7.16
N LEU A 394 -6.97 4.53 6.57
CA LEU A 394 -7.36 4.21 5.20
C LEU A 394 -7.62 5.51 4.43
N GLY A 395 -8.33 5.42 3.31
CA GLY A 395 -8.81 6.58 2.56
C GLY A 395 -8.70 6.40 1.05
N ILE A 396 -9.43 7.24 0.32
CA ILE A 396 -9.36 7.36 -1.14
C ILE A 396 -8.89 8.77 -1.47
N PHE A 397 -7.71 8.90 -2.09
CA PHE A 397 -7.14 10.19 -2.47
C PHE A 397 -7.14 10.27 -4.00
N GLU A 398 -7.97 11.15 -4.54
CA GLU A 398 -8.21 11.23 -5.98
C GLU A 398 -8.11 12.66 -6.52
N ASN A 399 -7.35 12.87 -7.60
CA ASN A 399 -7.24 14.17 -8.27
C ASN A 399 -6.81 15.34 -7.36
N ASN A 400 -5.98 15.08 -6.34
CA ASN A 400 -5.44 16.13 -5.48
C ASN A 400 -4.10 16.67 -6.01
N GLU A 401 -3.79 17.91 -5.67
CA GLU A 401 -2.47 18.52 -5.86
C GLU A 401 -1.74 18.66 -4.52
N ILE A 402 -0.60 17.98 -4.37
CA ILE A 402 0.13 17.89 -3.11
C ILE A 402 1.57 18.36 -3.32
N PHE A 403 1.91 19.55 -2.83
CA PHE A 403 3.16 20.21 -3.20
C PHE A 403 3.76 21.12 -2.13
N LYS A 404 5.08 21.35 -2.19
CA LYS A 404 5.82 22.23 -1.26
C LYS A 404 5.73 21.85 0.23
N ASN A 405 5.37 20.60 0.54
CA ASN A 405 5.45 20.04 1.88
C ASN A 405 6.86 19.47 2.14
N ILE A 406 7.12 18.88 3.31
CA ILE A 406 8.36 18.10 3.52
C ILE A 406 8.31 16.84 2.66
N ALA A 407 7.40 15.91 2.99
CA ALA A 407 7.00 14.83 2.10
C ALA A 407 5.62 15.15 1.50
N GLY A 408 5.28 14.61 0.33
CA GLY A 408 3.91 14.75 -0.19
C GLY A 408 2.92 13.92 0.62
N ILE A 409 3.11 12.59 0.63
CA ILE A 409 2.28 11.64 1.39
C ILE A 409 3.19 10.72 2.20
N GLU A 410 2.86 10.50 3.47
CA GLU A 410 3.53 9.55 4.35
C GLU A 410 2.55 8.45 4.77
N ILE A 411 2.95 7.19 4.60
CA ILE A 411 2.16 6.00 4.96
C ILE A 411 3.00 5.13 5.89
N ARG A 412 2.49 4.85 7.09
CA ARG A 412 3.19 4.02 8.07
C ARG A 412 2.27 3.25 9.01
N ASP A 413 2.83 2.37 9.82
CA ASP A 413 2.14 1.69 10.93
C ASP A 413 0.79 1.07 10.50
N GLY A 414 0.80 0.27 9.43
CA GLY A 414 -0.40 -0.39 8.88
C GLY A 414 -1.32 0.48 8.02
N GLY A 415 -1.01 1.77 7.85
CA GLY A 415 -1.76 2.67 6.97
C GLY A 415 -1.87 2.10 5.54
N ASN A 416 -3.06 2.18 4.94
CA ASN A 416 -3.34 1.51 3.65
C ASN A 416 -4.33 2.32 2.79
N PRO A 417 -3.95 3.51 2.29
CA PRO A 417 -4.79 4.32 1.43
C PRO A 417 -4.80 3.83 -0.03
N ASN A 418 -5.86 4.17 -0.77
CA ASN A 418 -5.93 4.10 -2.23
C ASN A 418 -5.67 5.50 -2.80
N ILE A 419 -4.57 5.65 -3.55
CA ILE A 419 -4.05 6.93 -4.04
C ILE A 419 -4.06 6.87 -5.57
N ARG A 420 -4.91 7.67 -6.21
CA ARG A 420 -5.02 7.68 -7.67
C ARG A 420 -5.17 9.03 -8.32
N TYR A 421 -4.62 9.18 -9.52
CA TYR A 421 -4.75 10.40 -10.35
C TYR A 421 -4.28 11.69 -9.65
N ASN A 422 -3.41 11.59 -8.63
CA ASN A 422 -2.91 12.77 -7.91
C ASN A 422 -1.67 13.33 -8.59
N LYS A 423 -1.45 14.63 -8.41
CA LYS A 423 -0.19 15.31 -8.76
C LYS A 423 0.59 15.60 -7.48
N ILE A 424 1.77 14.99 -7.34
CA ILE A 424 2.59 15.07 -6.14
C ILE A 424 3.97 15.60 -6.51
N TYR A 425 4.21 16.89 -6.24
CA TYR A 425 5.34 17.57 -6.85
C TYR A 425 5.95 18.68 -6.01
N ASN A 426 7.21 19.03 -6.28
CA ASN A 426 7.92 20.12 -5.59
C ASN A 426 7.91 20.00 -4.05
N ASN A 427 7.82 18.79 -3.49
CA ASN A 427 8.00 18.58 -2.05
C ASN A 427 9.51 18.62 -1.73
N LYS A 428 9.87 19.03 -0.50
CA LYS A 428 11.26 19.27 -0.11
C LYS A 428 12.08 17.97 -0.03
N GLU A 429 11.43 16.87 0.33
CA GLU A 429 11.98 15.53 0.39
C GLU A 429 11.26 14.63 -0.62
N SER A 430 10.74 13.47 -0.21
CA SER A 430 10.12 12.51 -1.11
C SER A 430 8.69 12.89 -1.50
N GLY A 431 8.27 12.44 -2.69
CA GLY A 431 6.87 12.55 -3.11
C GLY A 431 5.96 11.71 -2.20
N ILE A 432 6.23 10.41 -2.12
CA ILE A 432 5.52 9.48 -1.23
C ILE A 432 6.54 8.66 -0.42
N ILE A 433 6.30 8.48 0.87
CA ILE A 433 7.09 7.61 1.75
C ILE A 433 6.18 6.52 2.32
N VAL A 434 6.58 5.26 2.15
CA VAL A 434 5.93 4.08 2.73
C VAL A 434 6.92 3.39 3.66
N THR A 435 6.64 3.42 4.96
CA THR A 435 7.57 2.95 6.00
C THR A 435 6.86 2.17 7.11
N ASN A 436 7.60 1.50 7.98
CA ASN A 436 7.09 0.79 9.17
C ASN A 436 5.82 -0.04 8.89
N TYR A 437 5.91 -1.01 7.98
CA TYR A 437 4.77 -1.85 7.56
C TYR A 437 3.59 -1.09 6.95
N GLY A 438 3.80 0.15 6.51
CA GLY A 438 2.86 0.89 5.68
C GLY A 438 2.58 0.14 4.39
N LEU A 439 1.32 0.22 3.97
CA LEU A 439 0.81 -0.39 2.75
C LEU A 439 0.39 0.73 1.79
N GLY A 440 -0.59 0.46 0.93
CA GLY A 440 -1.17 1.42 0.01
C GLY A 440 -1.17 0.93 -1.43
N ILE A 441 -2.16 1.40 -2.17
CA ILE A 441 -2.32 1.17 -3.61
C ILE A 441 -2.17 2.52 -4.30
N LEU A 442 -1.13 2.67 -5.12
CA LEU A 442 -0.78 3.89 -5.83
C LEU A 442 -0.97 3.64 -7.33
N GLU A 443 -2.01 4.22 -7.92
CA GLU A 443 -2.37 3.98 -9.31
C GLU A 443 -2.54 5.27 -10.11
N HIS A 444 -1.94 5.37 -11.30
CA HIS A 444 -2.12 6.52 -12.20
C HIS A 444 -1.73 7.89 -11.61
N ASN A 445 -0.77 7.94 -10.67
CA ASN A 445 -0.30 9.20 -10.10
C ASN A 445 0.84 9.79 -10.94
N ASP A 446 0.89 11.11 -10.91
CA ASP A 446 1.99 11.92 -11.43
C ASP A 446 2.86 12.40 -10.26
N ILE A 447 4.08 11.88 -10.16
CA ILE A 447 5.03 12.18 -9.08
C ILE A 447 6.28 12.81 -9.70
N SER A 448 6.47 14.12 -9.52
CA SER A 448 7.55 14.84 -10.20
C SER A 448 8.25 15.91 -9.36
N ASP A 449 9.48 16.28 -9.74
CA ASP A 449 10.18 17.48 -9.21
C ASP A 449 10.37 17.51 -7.67
N ASN A 450 10.29 16.35 -7.00
CA ASN A 450 10.47 16.25 -5.56
C ASN A 450 11.96 16.32 -5.18
N GLY A 451 12.25 16.83 -3.99
CA GLY A 451 13.61 17.14 -3.56
C GLY A 451 14.48 15.93 -3.23
N HIS A 452 13.87 14.79 -2.90
CA HIS A 452 14.52 13.49 -2.75
C HIS A 452 13.93 12.47 -3.74
N ASP A 453 13.64 11.25 -3.29
CA ASP A 453 13.07 10.19 -4.12
C ASP A 453 11.60 10.45 -4.48
N GLY A 454 11.15 10.00 -5.66
CA GLY A 454 9.74 10.06 -6.02
C GLY A 454 8.90 9.23 -5.04
N VAL A 455 9.27 7.96 -4.87
CA VAL A 455 8.68 7.05 -3.88
C VAL A 455 9.76 6.34 -3.05
N GLY A 456 9.69 6.48 -1.74
CA GLY A 456 10.57 5.80 -0.79
C GLY A 456 9.84 4.67 -0.10
N ILE A 457 10.33 3.43 -0.25
CA ILE A 457 9.79 2.24 0.42
C ILE A 457 10.83 1.67 1.38
N ARG A 458 10.56 1.76 2.68
CA ARG A 458 11.56 1.51 3.72
C ARG A 458 10.97 0.72 4.89
N SER A 459 11.80 0.15 5.76
CA SER A 459 11.36 -0.45 7.04
C SER A 459 10.16 -1.40 6.90
N ASN A 460 10.26 -2.37 5.98
CA ASN A 460 9.19 -3.33 5.66
C ASN A 460 7.89 -2.73 5.09
N GLY A 461 7.89 -1.49 4.59
CA GLY A 461 6.81 -0.97 3.77
C GLY A 461 6.56 -1.86 2.56
N ASN A 462 5.30 -2.03 2.15
CA ASN A 462 4.92 -2.96 1.09
C ASN A 462 3.73 -2.44 0.25
N PRO A 463 3.92 -1.35 -0.53
CA PRO A 463 2.87 -0.80 -1.37
C PRO A 463 2.77 -1.53 -2.72
N ILE A 464 1.65 -1.31 -3.41
CA ILE A 464 1.45 -1.67 -4.82
C ILE A 464 1.45 -0.38 -5.64
N LEU A 465 2.36 -0.27 -6.61
CA LEU A 465 2.48 0.85 -7.53
C LEU A 465 2.14 0.38 -8.95
N ARG A 466 1.08 0.93 -9.55
CA ARG A 466 0.75 0.68 -10.95
C ARG A 466 0.51 1.91 -11.79
N HIS A 467 0.95 1.88 -13.05
CA HIS A 467 0.62 2.94 -14.03
C HIS A 467 0.98 4.36 -13.58
N ASN A 468 1.96 4.53 -12.68
CA ASN A 468 2.40 5.83 -12.22
C ASN A 468 3.49 6.38 -13.16
N SER A 469 3.56 7.71 -13.26
CA SER A 469 4.69 8.41 -13.86
C SER A 469 5.53 9.05 -12.76
N ILE A 470 6.79 8.61 -12.63
CA ILE A 470 7.72 9.06 -11.59
C ILE A 470 8.95 9.65 -12.25
N ARG A 471 9.08 10.97 -12.21
CA ARG A 471 10.07 11.66 -13.05
C ARG A 471 10.69 12.90 -12.45
N ASP A 472 11.82 13.31 -13.04
CA ASP A 472 12.45 14.62 -12.83
C ASP A 472 12.70 14.96 -11.34
N GLY A 473 12.83 13.94 -10.48
CA GLY A 473 13.20 14.10 -9.08
C GLY A 473 14.68 14.41 -8.91
N LYS A 474 15.03 15.13 -7.83
CA LYS A 474 16.43 15.51 -7.56
C LYS A 474 17.29 14.36 -7.03
N GLN A 475 16.69 13.24 -6.63
CA GLN A 475 17.38 11.98 -6.35
C GLN A 475 16.84 10.87 -7.26
N GLY A 476 16.62 9.66 -6.73
CA GLY A 476 16.13 8.54 -7.53
C GLY A 476 14.63 8.55 -7.74
N GLY A 477 14.15 7.73 -8.67
CA GLY A 477 12.71 7.59 -8.89
C GLY A 477 12.05 6.84 -7.74
N ILE A 478 12.49 5.60 -7.50
CA ILE A 478 11.99 4.75 -6.41
C ILE A 478 13.14 4.16 -5.61
N PHE A 479 13.14 4.37 -4.29
CA PHE A 479 14.14 3.80 -3.39
C PHE A 479 13.51 2.73 -2.50
N VAL A 480 13.98 1.49 -2.62
CA VAL A 480 13.56 0.35 -1.80
C VAL A 480 14.70 -0.02 -0.85
N LEU A 481 14.53 0.30 0.43
CA LEU A 481 15.59 0.23 1.46
C LEU A 481 15.13 -0.57 2.68
N ASP A 482 16.06 -1.00 3.52
CA ASP A 482 15.84 -1.50 4.88
C ASP A 482 14.70 -2.55 4.98
N GLY A 483 14.81 -3.61 4.18
CA GLY A 483 13.79 -4.67 4.10
C GLY A 483 12.47 -4.24 3.46
N GLY A 484 12.44 -3.09 2.77
CA GLY A 484 11.29 -2.65 1.99
C GLY A 484 10.89 -3.68 0.93
N PHE A 485 9.58 -3.89 0.82
CA PHE A 485 8.95 -4.73 -0.18
C PHE A 485 8.15 -3.87 -1.15
N GLY A 486 7.48 -4.50 -2.11
CA GLY A 486 6.52 -3.80 -2.94
C GLY A 486 6.36 -4.46 -4.29
N VAL A 487 5.24 -4.15 -4.94
CA VAL A 487 4.96 -4.57 -6.32
C VAL A 487 4.92 -3.33 -7.19
N LEU A 488 5.85 -3.25 -8.14
CA LEU A 488 5.98 -2.14 -9.08
C LEU A 488 5.65 -2.69 -10.47
N GLU A 489 4.50 -2.30 -11.00
CA GLU A 489 3.97 -2.85 -12.24
C GLU A 489 3.52 -1.77 -13.22
N ASN A 490 3.91 -1.87 -14.50
CA ASN A 490 3.44 -0.94 -15.55
C ASN A 490 3.72 0.55 -15.25
N ASN A 491 4.80 0.89 -14.53
CA ASN A 491 5.15 2.28 -14.23
C ASN A 491 6.16 2.84 -15.25
N ASP A 492 6.11 4.16 -15.41
CA ASP A 492 7.07 4.96 -16.17
C ASP A 492 8.00 5.71 -15.22
N ILE A 493 9.28 5.35 -15.23
CA ILE A 493 10.28 5.93 -14.31
C ILE A 493 11.41 6.53 -15.14
N PHE A 494 11.52 7.87 -15.17
CA PHE A 494 12.45 8.53 -16.09
C PHE A 494 12.93 9.92 -15.66
N GLY A 495 14.03 10.40 -16.24
CA GLY A 495 14.48 11.79 -16.05
C GLY A 495 15.06 12.13 -14.67
N ASN A 496 15.03 11.20 -13.72
CA ASN A 496 15.55 11.40 -12.36
C ASN A 496 17.07 11.63 -12.36
N GLU A 497 17.55 12.49 -11.44
CA GLU A 497 18.95 12.90 -11.35
C GLU A 497 19.88 11.78 -10.82
N SER A 498 19.34 10.84 -10.04
CA SER A 498 20.03 9.64 -9.55
C SER A 498 19.41 8.36 -10.14
N ASP A 499 19.64 7.20 -9.51
CA ASP A 499 19.19 5.89 -9.99
C ASP A 499 17.67 5.87 -10.12
N ALA A 500 17.14 5.42 -11.26
CA ALA A 500 15.70 5.41 -11.46
C ALA A 500 15.00 4.47 -10.46
N VAL A 501 15.57 3.29 -10.21
CA VAL A 501 15.21 2.44 -9.06
C VAL A 501 16.46 2.02 -8.29
N ALA A 502 16.49 2.28 -6.98
CA ALA A 502 17.55 1.79 -6.10
C ALA A 502 17.01 0.74 -5.12
N ILE A 503 17.70 -0.40 -5.02
CA ILE A 503 17.36 -1.49 -4.10
C ILE A 503 18.55 -1.72 -3.17
N LYS A 504 18.39 -1.41 -1.88
CA LYS A 504 19.49 -1.43 -0.90
C LYS A 504 19.08 -2.06 0.42
N SER A 505 20.06 -2.46 1.23
CA SER A 505 19.87 -2.89 2.62
C SER A 505 18.75 -3.94 2.77
N GLN A 506 18.88 -5.06 2.04
CA GLN A 506 17.88 -6.14 2.01
C GLN A 506 16.51 -5.77 1.40
N GLY A 507 16.39 -4.63 0.69
CA GLY A 507 15.21 -4.32 -0.11
C GLY A 507 14.92 -5.46 -1.11
N ASN A 508 13.65 -5.82 -1.25
CA ASN A 508 13.24 -7.00 -2.03
C ASN A 508 11.91 -6.75 -2.78
N PRO A 509 11.89 -5.83 -3.76
CA PRO A 509 10.70 -5.53 -4.53
C PRO A 509 10.49 -6.53 -5.69
N LYS A 510 9.26 -6.58 -6.20
CA LYS A 510 8.92 -7.22 -7.48
C LYS A 510 8.65 -6.14 -8.53
N LEU A 511 9.46 -6.09 -9.58
CA LEU A 511 9.33 -5.15 -10.71
C LEU A 511 8.86 -5.92 -11.95
N ARG A 512 7.74 -5.52 -12.55
CA ARG A 512 7.29 -6.07 -13.83
C ARG A 512 6.70 -5.07 -14.81
N HIS A 513 6.95 -5.26 -16.10
CA HIS A 513 6.36 -4.44 -17.16
C HIS A 513 6.58 -2.92 -17.01
N ASN A 514 7.61 -2.49 -16.27
CA ASN A 514 7.94 -1.08 -16.13
C ASN A 514 8.83 -0.63 -17.29
N ARG A 515 8.73 0.65 -17.64
CA ARG A 515 9.70 1.32 -18.51
C ARG A 515 10.59 2.23 -17.66
N ILE A 516 11.89 1.99 -17.70
CA ILE A 516 12.89 2.68 -16.88
C ILE A 516 13.90 3.32 -17.81
N TYR A 517 13.83 4.64 -17.98
CA TYR A 517 14.56 5.26 -19.08
C TYR A 517 15.02 6.69 -18.87
N ARG A 518 16.01 7.10 -19.67
CA ARG A 518 16.53 8.48 -19.71
C ARG A 518 16.93 9.03 -18.33
N GLY A 519 17.34 8.17 -17.40
CA GLY A 519 17.96 8.57 -16.14
C GLY A 519 19.33 9.23 -16.37
N LYS A 520 19.77 10.05 -15.41
CA LYS A 520 21.14 10.59 -15.39
C LYS A 520 22.13 9.65 -14.69
N SER A 521 21.63 8.61 -14.03
CA SER A 521 22.40 7.53 -13.42
C SER A 521 21.88 6.17 -13.93
N ASP A 522 21.97 5.12 -13.13
CA ASP A 522 21.59 3.77 -13.53
C ASP A 522 20.08 3.61 -13.62
N GLY A 523 19.62 2.70 -14.49
CA GLY A 523 18.20 2.33 -14.54
C GLY A 523 17.78 1.65 -13.24
N ILE A 524 18.49 0.57 -12.89
CA ILE A 524 18.29 -0.13 -11.62
C ILE A 524 19.65 -0.34 -10.94
N TYR A 525 19.81 0.20 -9.72
CA TYR A 525 21.00 0.00 -8.90
C TYR A 525 20.69 -0.87 -7.68
N ILE A 526 21.40 -2.00 -7.53
CA ILE A 526 21.15 -3.01 -6.51
C ILE A 526 22.42 -3.16 -5.66
N TRP A 527 22.34 -2.78 -4.40
CA TRP A 527 23.51 -2.61 -3.53
C TRP A 527 23.26 -3.15 -2.10
N ASP A 528 24.33 -3.47 -1.39
CA ASP A 528 24.34 -3.94 0.00
C ASP A 528 23.26 -4.99 0.32
N ASN A 529 23.48 -6.19 -0.19
CA ASN A 529 22.57 -7.31 -0.04
C ASN A 529 21.15 -7.04 -0.59
N GLY A 530 21.02 -6.15 -1.58
CA GLY A 530 19.77 -5.93 -2.29
C GLY A 530 19.32 -7.19 -3.02
N LEU A 531 18.01 -7.41 -3.02
CA LEU A 531 17.34 -8.55 -3.64
C LEU A 531 16.34 -8.05 -4.70
N GLY A 532 15.34 -8.85 -5.02
CA GLY A 532 14.25 -8.48 -5.90
C GLY A 532 14.12 -9.41 -7.11
N VAL A 533 12.90 -9.43 -7.64
CA VAL A 533 12.56 -10.10 -8.90
C VAL A 533 12.21 -9.02 -9.91
N ILE A 534 13.06 -8.88 -10.93
CA ILE A 534 12.93 -7.89 -11.99
C ILE A 534 12.61 -8.67 -13.27
N GLU A 535 11.35 -8.67 -13.68
CA GLU A 535 10.87 -9.46 -14.81
C GLU A 535 10.13 -8.65 -15.88
N ASP A 536 10.33 -8.95 -17.16
CA ASP A 536 9.55 -8.36 -18.24
C ASP A 536 9.55 -6.81 -18.28
N ASN A 537 10.65 -6.17 -17.87
CA ASN A 537 10.82 -4.70 -17.90
C ASN A 537 11.59 -4.24 -19.14
N ASP A 538 11.37 -2.99 -19.54
CA ASP A 538 12.08 -2.31 -20.62
C ASP A 538 12.97 -1.19 -20.06
N ILE A 539 14.30 -1.34 -20.21
CA ILE A 539 15.31 -0.53 -19.50
C ILE A 539 16.30 0.07 -20.50
N PHE A 540 16.22 1.38 -20.73
CA PHE A 540 16.98 2.01 -21.81
C PHE A 540 17.38 3.48 -21.63
N GLY A 541 18.46 3.90 -22.27
CA GLY A 541 18.90 5.30 -22.25
C GLY A 541 19.42 5.83 -20.90
N ASN A 542 19.70 4.93 -19.95
CA ASN A 542 20.32 5.24 -18.66
C ASN A 542 21.85 5.20 -18.77
N VAL A 543 22.59 5.44 -17.68
CA VAL A 543 24.05 5.26 -17.66
C VAL A 543 24.37 3.77 -17.82
N HIS A 544 24.09 2.96 -16.80
CA HIS A 544 23.93 1.51 -16.94
C HIS A 544 22.45 1.15 -17.02
N GLY A 545 22.12 0.06 -17.69
CA GLY A 545 20.78 -0.51 -17.57
C GLY A 545 20.53 -1.00 -16.14
N ILE A 546 21.34 -1.96 -15.70
CA ILE A 546 21.28 -2.51 -14.34
C ILE A 546 22.70 -2.66 -13.77
N GLU A 547 22.88 -2.29 -12.50
CA GLU A 547 24.14 -2.49 -11.77
C GLU A 547 23.90 -3.23 -10.44
N VAL A 548 24.74 -4.25 -10.17
CA VAL A 548 24.61 -5.16 -9.01
C VAL A 548 25.93 -5.24 -8.25
N GLU A 549 25.90 -4.92 -6.96
CA GLU A 549 27.09 -4.81 -6.11
C GLU A 549 26.91 -5.34 -4.68
N LYS A 550 28.03 -5.48 -3.96
CA LYS A 550 28.10 -5.73 -2.50
C LYS A 550 27.20 -6.87 -2.04
N ASN A 551 27.44 -8.06 -2.57
CA ASN A 551 26.73 -9.30 -2.24
C ASN A 551 25.23 -9.31 -2.60
N SER A 552 24.73 -8.32 -3.34
CA SER A 552 23.36 -8.32 -3.86
C SER A 552 23.13 -9.50 -4.80
N ASN A 553 21.91 -10.04 -4.79
CA ASN A 553 21.58 -11.29 -5.48
C ASN A 553 20.15 -11.27 -6.07
N PRO A 554 19.90 -10.43 -7.09
CA PRO A 554 18.60 -10.31 -7.73
C PRO A 554 18.32 -11.44 -8.73
N ILE A 555 17.05 -11.58 -9.12
CA ILE A 555 16.62 -12.39 -10.26
C ILE A 555 16.18 -11.44 -11.38
N LEU A 556 16.87 -11.48 -12.51
CA LEU A 556 16.62 -10.69 -13.71
C LEU A 556 16.11 -11.63 -14.80
N GLN A 557 14.82 -11.54 -15.15
CA GLN A 557 14.19 -12.49 -16.06
C GLN A 557 13.41 -11.81 -17.21
N ARG A 558 13.63 -12.22 -18.46
CA ARG A 558 12.84 -11.71 -19.62
C ARG A 558 12.83 -10.19 -19.78
N ASN A 559 13.85 -9.46 -19.31
CA ASN A 559 13.93 -8.02 -19.50
C ASN A 559 14.54 -7.66 -20.85
N MET A 560 14.14 -6.50 -21.38
CA MET A 560 14.78 -5.83 -22.50
C MET A 560 15.70 -4.74 -21.96
N ILE A 561 17.01 -4.85 -22.18
CA ILE A 561 18.03 -3.93 -21.64
C ILE A 561 18.86 -3.38 -22.79
N HIS A 562 18.58 -2.15 -23.21
CA HIS A 562 19.11 -1.66 -24.47
C HIS A 562 19.39 -0.16 -24.52
N ASP A 563 20.18 0.26 -25.51
CA ASP A 563 20.48 1.68 -25.79
C ASP A 563 20.96 2.48 -24.56
N ASN A 564 21.62 1.83 -23.59
CA ASN A 564 22.21 2.51 -22.44
C ASN A 564 23.56 3.14 -22.82
N LYS A 565 23.91 4.22 -22.12
CA LYS A 565 25.08 5.07 -22.42
C LYS A 565 26.40 4.38 -22.08
N GLN A 566 26.36 3.33 -21.26
CA GLN A 566 27.50 2.49 -20.92
C GLN A 566 27.14 1.01 -21.09
N PHE A 567 27.21 0.22 -20.02
CA PHE A 567 26.94 -1.23 -20.04
C PHE A 567 25.44 -1.53 -19.94
N GLY A 568 25.02 -2.66 -20.52
CA GLY A 568 23.66 -3.16 -20.31
C GLY A 568 23.47 -3.61 -18.86
N VAL A 569 24.27 -4.58 -18.42
CA VAL A 569 24.31 -5.02 -17.02
C VAL A 569 25.75 -5.03 -16.50
N ARG A 570 26.01 -4.43 -15.34
CA ARG A 570 27.28 -4.57 -14.60
C ARG A 570 27.08 -5.35 -13.31
N ILE A 571 27.95 -6.32 -13.06
CA ILE A 571 28.01 -7.07 -11.80
C ILE A 571 29.43 -6.94 -11.23
N GLN A 572 29.54 -6.35 -10.04
CA GLN A 572 30.83 -6.10 -9.39
C GLN A 572 30.79 -6.28 -7.88
N ASP A 573 31.96 -6.26 -7.24
CA ASP A 573 32.16 -6.27 -5.79
C ASP A 573 31.39 -7.39 -5.08
N SER A 574 31.64 -8.62 -5.52
CA SER A 574 30.94 -9.84 -5.05
C SER A 574 29.43 -9.85 -5.30
N GLY A 575 28.91 -8.97 -6.17
CA GLY A 575 27.55 -9.04 -6.70
C GLY A 575 27.29 -10.37 -7.39
N ARG A 576 26.04 -10.85 -7.27
CA ARG A 576 25.57 -12.14 -7.80
C ARG A 576 24.28 -11.90 -8.60
N GLY A 577 23.50 -12.96 -8.77
CA GLY A 577 22.19 -12.90 -9.39
C GLY A 577 22.03 -13.90 -10.52
N ILE A 578 20.78 -14.11 -10.91
CA ILE A 578 20.40 -14.94 -12.04
C ILE A 578 19.92 -14.00 -13.15
N LEU A 579 20.55 -14.08 -14.32
CA LEU A 579 20.12 -13.42 -15.54
C LEU A 579 19.58 -14.49 -16.47
N GLU A 580 18.26 -14.61 -16.58
CA GLU A 580 17.63 -15.63 -17.40
C GLU A 580 16.74 -15.04 -18.52
N ALA A 581 16.94 -15.50 -19.76
CA ALA A 581 16.08 -15.16 -20.88
C ALA A 581 15.94 -13.65 -21.17
N ASN A 582 16.95 -12.84 -20.81
CA ASN A 582 16.95 -11.40 -21.10
C ASN A 582 17.47 -11.12 -22.52
N GLU A 583 17.03 -10.01 -23.10
CA GLU A 583 17.59 -9.45 -24.34
C GLU A 583 18.42 -8.19 -24.02
N ILE A 584 19.74 -8.25 -24.26
CA ILE A 584 20.70 -7.20 -23.90
C ILE A 584 21.41 -6.71 -25.16
N PHE A 585 21.07 -5.52 -25.65
CA PHE A 585 21.50 -5.11 -26.98
C PHE A 585 21.68 -3.59 -27.19
N ASN A 586 22.42 -3.20 -28.23
CA ASN A 586 22.67 -1.81 -28.59
C ASN A 586 23.24 -0.91 -27.48
N ASN A 587 23.81 -1.47 -26.41
CA ASN A 587 24.44 -0.68 -25.36
C ASN A 587 25.77 -0.10 -25.88
N SER A 588 26.14 1.07 -25.36
CA SER A 588 27.27 1.84 -25.89
C SER A 588 28.63 1.27 -25.49
N LEU A 589 28.67 0.39 -24.47
CA LEU A 589 29.82 -0.43 -24.10
C LEU A 589 29.44 -1.92 -24.20
N SER A 590 30.02 -2.78 -23.36
CA SER A 590 29.73 -4.22 -23.37
C SER A 590 28.30 -4.51 -22.89
N GLY A 591 27.70 -5.60 -23.40
CA GLY A 591 26.36 -6.02 -23.01
C GLY A 591 26.29 -6.39 -21.52
N VAL A 592 27.17 -7.28 -21.08
CA VAL A 592 27.35 -7.63 -19.66
C VAL A 592 28.81 -7.47 -19.24
N GLN A 593 29.05 -6.79 -18.13
CA GLN A 593 30.37 -6.70 -17.49
C GLN A 593 30.36 -7.43 -16.14
N ILE A 594 31.38 -8.25 -15.89
CA ILE A 594 31.59 -8.97 -14.63
C ILE A 594 33.00 -8.66 -14.13
N ARG A 595 33.11 -8.02 -12.97
CA ARG A 595 34.40 -7.61 -12.39
C ARG A 595 34.45 -7.72 -10.88
N THR A 596 35.64 -7.55 -10.29
CA THR A 596 35.88 -7.49 -8.83
C THR A 596 35.14 -8.57 -8.05
N SER A 597 35.36 -9.83 -8.43
CA SER A 597 34.72 -11.03 -7.85
C SER A 597 33.20 -11.14 -8.03
N GLY A 598 32.59 -10.35 -8.92
CA GLY A 598 31.22 -10.57 -9.39
C GLY A 598 31.03 -11.99 -9.92
N ASN A 599 29.90 -12.63 -9.58
CA ASN A 599 29.68 -14.05 -9.87
C ASN A 599 28.20 -14.35 -10.21
N PRO A 600 27.69 -13.86 -11.35
CA PRO A 600 26.32 -14.10 -11.78
C PRO A 600 26.16 -15.45 -12.50
N ASN A 601 24.91 -15.90 -12.65
CA ASN A 601 24.53 -16.99 -13.54
C ASN A 601 23.74 -16.44 -14.74
N LEU A 602 24.34 -16.46 -15.93
CA LEU A 602 23.74 -16.05 -17.19
C LEU A 602 23.21 -17.28 -17.93
N LYS A 603 21.90 -17.35 -18.13
CA LYS A 603 21.24 -18.48 -18.80
C LYS A 603 20.25 -18.04 -19.87
N TYR A 604 20.29 -18.65 -21.06
CA TYR A 604 19.30 -18.42 -22.12
C TYR A 604 19.14 -16.95 -22.57
N ASN A 605 20.12 -16.08 -22.31
CA ASN A 605 20.06 -14.68 -22.72
C ASN A 605 20.44 -14.53 -24.19
N LYS A 606 19.90 -13.49 -24.84
CA LYS A 606 20.37 -12.99 -26.13
C LYS A 606 21.18 -11.72 -25.90
N ILE A 607 22.47 -11.73 -26.26
CA ILE A 607 23.37 -10.59 -26.02
C ILE A 607 23.98 -10.17 -27.36
N TYR A 608 23.53 -9.03 -27.90
CA TYR A 608 23.83 -8.72 -29.30
C TYR A 608 23.95 -7.25 -29.65
N LYS A 609 24.68 -6.93 -30.72
CA LYS A 609 24.81 -5.55 -31.26
C LYS A 609 25.28 -4.49 -30.25
N ASN A 610 25.94 -4.90 -29.17
CA ASN A 610 26.59 -3.97 -28.26
C ASN A 610 27.87 -3.42 -28.92
N ARG A 611 28.24 -2.18 -28.59
CA ARG A 611 29.36 -1.47 -29.25
C ARG A 611 30.74 -1.92 -28.79
N GLU A 612 30.82 -2.76 -27.77
CA GLU A 612 32.02 -3.49 -27.38
C GLU A 612 31.75 -5.00 -27.37
N ASN A 613 32.09 -5.69 -26.28
CA ASN A 613 31.95 -7.13 -26.14
C ASN A 613 30.50 -7.53 -25.83
N GLY A 614 30.15 -8.78 -26.13
CA GLY A 614 28.91 -9.36 -25.60
C GLY A 614 29.00 -9.47 -24.08
N VAL A 615 29.97 -10.25 -23.60
CA VAL A 615 30.27 -10.41 -22.16
C VAL A 615 31.75 -10.11 -21.91
N PHE A 616 32.04 -9.26 -20.93
CA PHE A 616 33.40 -8.94 -20.51
C PHE A 616 33.65 -9.33 -19.06
N VAL A 617 34.55 -10.29 -18.84
CA VAL A 617 34.91 -10.81 -17.51
C VAL A 617 36.34 -10.43 -17.18
N HIS A 618 36.53 -9.55 -16.19
CA HIS A 618 37.86 -9.04 -15.85
C HIS A 618 38.02 -8.77 -14.35
N GLU A 619 39.21 -8.38 -13.91
CA GLU A 619 39.51 -8.06 -12.50
C GLU A 619 39.02 -9.14 -11.51
N SER A 620 39.42 -10.40 -11.75
CA SER A 620 38.98 -11.57 -10.96
C SER A 620 37.46 -11.82 -10.98
N GLY A 621 36.74 -11.30 -11.97
CA GLY A 621 35.35 -11.64 -12.24
C GLY A 621 35.16 -13.14 -12.50
N LEU A 622 34.04 -13.66 -12.04
CA LEU A 622 33.67 -15.07 -12.13
C LEU A 622 32.41 -15.21 -12.99
N GLY A 623 31.57 -16.20 -12.68
CA GLY A 623 30.27 -16.38 -13.29
C GLY A 623 30.11 -17.70 -14.04
N ILE A 624 28.86 -18.09 -14.19
CA ILE A 624 28.42 -19.18 -15.06
C ILE A 624 27.72 -18.55 -16.25
N ILE A 625 28.19 -18.88 -17.46
CA ILE A 625 27.62 -18.40 -18.72
C ILE A 625 27.19 -19.65 -19.48
N GLU A 626 25.89 -19.94 -19.46
CA GLU A 626 25.33 -21.19 -20.02
C GLU A 626 24.18 -20.96 -21.01
N ASN A 627 24.17 -21.68 -22.13
CA ASN A 627 23.04 -21.70 -23.07
C ASN A 627 22.63 -20.31 -23.60
N ASN A 628 23.55 -19.35 -23.67
CA ASN A 628 23.27 -18.01 -24.20
C ASN A 628 23.54 -17.94 -25.71
N ASP A 629 22.84 -17.05 -26.40
CA ASP A 629 23.09 -16.68 -27.80
C ASP A 629 23.74 -15.30 -27.86
N ILE A 630 25.03 -15.26 -28.16
CA ILE A 630 25.86 -14.05 -28.12
C ILE A 630 26.32 -13.75 -29.54
N PHE A 631 25.86 -12.64 -30.13
CA PHE A 631 26.09 -12.41 -31.55
C PHE A 631 26.13 -10.95 -32.00
N GLY A 632 26.85 -10.66 -33.08
CA GLY A 632 26.82 -9.33 -33.71
C GLY A 632 27.34 -8.18 -32.83
N ASN A 633 28.06 -8.48 -31.76
CA ASN A 633 28.74 -7.47 -30.94
C ASN A 633 29.99 -6.97 -31.70
N PHE A 634 30.33 -5.71 -31.48
CA PHE A 634 31.38 -5.04 -32.27
C PHE A 634 32.79 -5.52 -31.91
N TYR A 635 33.04 -5.88 -30.65
CA TYR A 635 34.26 -6.56 -30.24
C TYR A 635 34.03 -8.06 -30.11
N SER A 636 34.70 -8.72 -29.15
CA SER A 636 34.62 -10.16 -29.01
C SER A 636 33.23 -10.56 -28.48
N GLY A 637 32.78 -11.77 -28.83
CA GLY A 637 31.58 -12.33 -28.23
C GLY A 637 31.71 -12.38 -26.70
N ILE A 638 32.82 -13.00 -26.24
CA ILE A 638 33.23 -12.99 -24.84
C ILE A 638 34.69 -12.57 -24.74
N GLU A 639 35.01 -11.68 -23.80
CA GLU A 639 36.39 -11.32 -23.46
C GLU A 639 36.68 -11.67 -21.99
N ILE A 640 37.85 -12.27 -21.74
CA ILE A 640 38.33 -12.64 -20.42
C ILE A 640 39.73 -12.06 -20.19
N ALA A 641 39.84 -11.16 -19.22
CA ALA A 641 41.07 -10.43 -18.93
C ALA A 641 41.37 -10.41 -17.43
N THR A 642 42.56 -9.94 -17.05
CA THR A 642 42.94 -9.54 -15.68
C THR A 642 42.44 -10.51 -14.60
N HIS A 643 42.86 -11.77 -14.70
CA HIS A 643 42.51 -12.86 -13.76
C HIS A 643 41.03 -13.29 -13.74
N GLY A 644 40.18 -12.81 -14.66
CA GLY A 644 38.83 -13.31 -14.84
C GLY A 644 38.81 -14.82 -15.06
N ASN A 645 37.81 -15.52 -14.52
CA ASN A 645 37.75 -16.98 -14.55
C ASN A 645 36.31 -17.52 -14.58
N PRO A 646 35.56 -17.30 -15.68
CA PRO A 646 34.19 -17.78 -15.82
C PRO A 646 34.14 -19.26 -16.25
N ASN A 647 33.00 -19.91 -15.99
CA ASN A 647 32.63 -21.18 -16.62
C ASN A 647 31.68 -20.90 -17.79
N ILE A 648 32.11 -21.22 -19.01
CA ILE A 648 31.40 -20.91 -20.25
C ILE A 648 31.04 -22.23 -20.92
N PHE A 649 29.75 -22.57 -20.95
CA PHE A 649 29.34 -23.83 -21.57
C PHE A 649 28.02 -23.80 -22.33
N ARG A 650 27.94 -24.56 -23.43
CA ARG A 650 26.74 -24.67 -24.27
C ARG A 650 26.25 -23.34 -24.86
N ASN A 651 27.11 -22.35 -25.00
CA ASN A 651 26.74 -21.07 -25.61
C ASN A 651 26.90 -21.13 -27.13
N ASN A 652 26.10 -20.32 -27.81
CA ASN A 652 26.21 -20.05 -29.23
C ASN A 652 26.83 -18.66 -29.43
N ILE A 653 28.09 -18.61 -29.83
CA ILE A 653 28.88 -17.38 -29.98
C ILE A 653 29.18 -17.17 -31.47
N ARG A 654 28.49 -16.22 -32.09
CA ARG A 654 28.46 -16.15 -33.55
C ARG A 654 28.39 -14.77 -34.16
N ASN A 655 28.78 -14.65 -35.43
CA ASN A 655 28.61 -13.42 -36.20
C ASN A 655 29.20 -12.17 -35.51
N GLY A 656 30.24 -12.33 -34.69
CA GLY A 656 30.95 -11.21 -34.07
C GLY A 656 31.83 -10.48 -35.09
N GLU A 657 31.99 -9.18 -34.89
CA GLU A 657 32.86 -8.34 -35.73
C GLU A 657 34.35 -8.56 -35.42
N GLN A 658 34.67 -9.20 -34.28
CA GLN A 658 36.01 -9.64 -33.90
C GLN A 658 36.08 -11.16 -33.64
N ASN A 659 36.80 -11.56 -32.59
CA ASN A 659 36.97 -12.95 -32.18
C ASN A 659 35.69 -13.49 -31.54
N GLY A 660 35.48 -14.81 -31.56
CA GLY A 660 34.42 -15.42 -30.76
C GLY A 660 34.69 -15.23 -29.27
N VAL A 661 35.86 -15.71 -28.81
CA VAL A 661 36.34 -15.51 -27.44
C VAL A 661 37.78 -15.00 -27.44
N LEU A 662 38.07 -13.96 -26.66
CA LEU A 662 39.41 -13.42 -26.42
C LEU A 662 39.83 -13.66 -24.96
N ILE A 663 41.02 -14.22 -24.73
CA ILE A 663 41.57 -14.46 -23.38
C ILE A 663 42.99 -13.89 -23.28
N TRP A 664 43.24 -13.02 -22.31
CA TRP A 664 44.54 -12.36 -22.11
C TRP A 664 44.76 -11.88 -20.67
N ASP A 665 45.95 -11.36 -20.37
CA ASP A 665 46.34 -10.79 -19.07
C ASP A 665 45.96 -11.67 -17.87
N ASN A 666 46.51 -12.88 -17.85
CA ASN A 666 46.23 -13.89 -16.82
C ASN A 666 44.75 -14.33 -16.75
N GLY A 667 43.95 -13.96 -17.75
CA GLY A 667 42.59 -14.46 -17.95
C GLY A 667 42.57 -15.98 -18.02
N LYS A 668 41.60 -16.56 -17.32
CA LYS A 668 41.34 -18.00 -17.25
C LYS A 668 39.91 -18.25 -17.71
N GLY A 669 39.52 -19.52 -17.72
CA GLY A 669 38.13 -19.89 -17.92
C GLY A 669 38.02 -21.32 -18.43
N VAL A 670 36.87 -21.92 -18.19
CA VAL A 670 36.55 -23.26 -18.70
C VAL A 670 35.53 -23.09 -19.81
N LEU A 671 35.93 -23.39 -21.04
CA LEU A 671 35.10 -23.34 -22.23
C LEU A 671 34.74 -24.77 -22.64
N ARG A 672 33.48 -25.17 -22.48
CA ARG A 672 33.01 -26.52 -22.81
C ARG A 672 31.71 -26.57 -23.59
N ASP A 673 31.60 -27.46 -24.57
CA ASP A 673 30.37 -27.66 -25.35
C ASP A 673 29.84 -26.41 -26.07
N ASN A 674 30.68 -25.39 -26.34
CA ASN A 674 30.24 -24.17 -27.01
C ASN A 674 30.28 -24.32 -28.53
N ASN A 675 29.37 -23.60 -29.21
CA ASN A 675 29.35 -23.45 -30.65
C ASN A 675 29.86 -22.04 -31.02
N ILE A 676 31.08 -21.94 -31.57
CA ILE A 676 31.78 -20.68 -31.83
C ILE A 676 32.02 -20.54 -33.33
N ILE A 677 31.15 -19.78 -34.01
CA ILE A 677 31.01 -19.86 -35.47
C ILE A 677 30.83 -18.51 -36.16
N TRP A 678 31.27 -18.40 -37.42
CA TRP A 678 31.01 -17.22 -38.25
C TRP A 678 31.51 -15.88 -37.68
N ASN A 679 32.54 -15.89 -36.83
CA ASN A 679 33.18 -14.66 -36.35
C ASN A 679 34.19 -14.15 -37.40
N LYS A 680 34.36 -12.82 -37.50
CA LYS A 680 35.24 -12.19 -38.50
C LYS A 680 36.73 -12.40 -38.25
N PHE A 681 37.11 -12.86 -37.05
CA PHE A 681 38.49 -13.21 -36.70
C PHE A 681 38.58 -14.68 -36.26
N ALA A 682 39.40 -14.98 -35.24
CA ALA A 682 39.55 -16.34 -34.75
C ALA A 682 38.29 -16.75 -33.97
N GLY A 683 38.04 -18.06 -33.90
CA GLY A 683 37.03 -18.56 -32.98
C GLY A 683 37.43 -18.25 -31.53
N ILE A 684 38.64 -18.67 -31.13
CA ILE A 684 39.24 -18.34 -29.84
C ILE A 684 40.63 -17.73 -30.06
N GLU A 685 40.92 -16.63 -29.39
CA GLU A 685 42.25 -16.00 -29.36
C GLU A 685 42.80 -15.99 -27.93
N ILE A 686 44.04 -16.48 -27.76
CA ILE A 686 44.74 -16.55 -26.47
C ILE A 686 46.00 -15.69 -26.56
N GLN A 687 46.07 -14.62 -25.77
CA GLN A 687 47.21 -13.71 -25.72
C GLN A 687 47.85 -13.69 -24.32
N SER A 688 49.05 -13.12 -24.22
CA SER A 688 49.70 -12.62 -22.98
C SER A 688 49.26 -13.29 -21.68
N THR A 689 49.88 -14.42 -21.33
CA THR A 689 49.63 -15.21 -20.10
C THR A 689 48.20 -15.74 -19.90
N GLY A 690 47.32 -15.60 -20.89
CA GLY A 690 46.00 -16.24 -20.90
C GLY A 690 46.12 -17.76 -20.77
N ASN A 691 45.26 -18.35 -19.94
CA ASN A 691 45.34 -19.77 -19.53
C ASN A 691 43.94 -20.44 -19.46
N PRO A 692 43.25 -20.62 -20.61
CA PRO A 692 41.96 -21.28 -20.61
C PRO A 692 42.06 -22.82 -20.62
N VAL A 693 40.97 -23.47 -20.20
CA VAL A 693 40.69 -24.88 -20.45
C VAL A 693 39.59 -24.95 -21.51
N VAL A 694 39.95 -25.34 -22.73
CA VAL A 694 39.07 -25.41 -23.90
C VAL A 694 38.84 -26.87 -24.27
N SER A 695 37.61 -27.35 -24.12
CA SER A 695 37.29 -28.74 -24.45
C SER A 695 35.91 -28.98 -25.03
N GLN A 696 35.75 -29.97 -25.92
CA GLN A 696 34.42 -30.36 -26.45
C GLN A 696 33.68 -29.22 -27.16
N ASN A 697 34.38 -28.20 -27.67
CA ASN A 697 33.76 -27.10 -28.39
C ASN A 697 33.74 -27.39 -29.90
N LYS A 698 32.74 -26.83 -30.57
CA LYS A 698 32.66 -26.75 -32.02
C LYS A 698 33.05 -25.35 -32.46
N ILE A 699 34.24 -25.22 -33.02
CA ILE A 699 34.84 -23.93 -33.41
C ILE A 699 35.08 -23.97 -34.91
N ASN A 700 34.10 -23.54 -35.70
CA ASN A 700 34.13 -23.71 -37.14
C ASN A 700 33.60 -22.50 -37.91
N ALA A 701 33.85 -22.48 -39.22
CA ALA A 701 33.34 -21.45 -40.12
C ALA A 701 33.68 -19.99 -39.71
N ASN A 702 34.72 -19.79 -38.90
CA ASN A 702 35.25 -18.46 -38.61
C ASN A 702 36.15 -18.02 -39.76
N TYR A 703 36.26 -16.71 -39.97
CA TYR A 703 37.00 -16.12 -41.09
C TYR A 703 38.51 -16.28 -40.95
N SER A 704 39.00 -16.49 -39.72
CA SER A 704 40.41 -16.77 -39.45
C SER A 704 40.65 -18.23 -39.06
N GLU A 705 41.54 -18.50 -38.12
CA GLU A 705 41.80 -19.82 -37.57
C GLU A 705 40.74 -20.19 -36.52
N ALA A 706 40.55 -21.47 -36.23
CA ALA A 706 39.68 -21.86 -35.11
C ALA A 706 40.25 -21.33 -33.79
N ILE A 707 41.53 -21.58 -33.53
CA ILE A 707 42.24 -21.13 -32.33
C ILE A 707 43.54 -20.42 -32.72
N ARG A 708 43.71 -19.17 -32.29
CA ARG A 708 44.96 -18.43 -32.43
C ARG A 708 45.61 -18.20 -31.07
N VAL A 709 46.88 -18.52 -30.95
CA VAL A 709 47.67 -18.30 -29.72
C VAL A 709 48.82 -17.36 -30.02
N PHE A 710 49.06 -16.36 -29.17
CA PHE A 710 50.21 -15.46 -29.25
C PHE A 710 51.30 -15.85 -28.24
N ASP A 711 52.47 -15.21 -28.34
CA ASP A 711 53.59 -15.46 -27.44
C ASP A 711 53.16 -15.28 -25.97
N GLY A 712 53.49 -16.27 -25.14
CA GLY A 712 53.14 -16.30 -23.71
C GLY A 712 51.73 -16.84 -23.39
N GLY A 713 50.90 -17.16 -24.37
CA GLY A 713 49.64 -17.87 -24.14
C GLY A 713 49.88 -19.31 -23.67
N ILE A 714 49.08 -19.79 -22.73
CA ILE A 714 49.18 -21.14 -22.16
C ILE A 714 47.79 -21.79 -22.07
N GLY A 715 47.70 -23.03 -21.59
CA GLY A 715 46.40 -23.68 -21.30
C GLY A 715 46.24 -25.07 -21.88
N SER A 716 45.00 -25.55 -21.89
CA SER A 716 44.64 -26.90 -22.33
C SER A 716 43.57 -26.84 -23.42
N ILE A 717 43.86 -27.41 -24.59
CA ILE A 717 42.98 -27.43 -25.77
C ILE A 717 42.78 -28.89 -26.18
N VAL A 718 41.66 -29.48 -25.77
CA VAL A 718 41.46 -30.93 -25.85
C VAL A 718 40.07 -31.31 -26.34
N ASP A 719 39.94 -32.30 -27.23
CA ASP A 719 38.62 -32.82 -27.69
C ASP A 719 37.73 -31.78 -28.41
N ASN A 720 38.28 -30.84 -29.19
CA ASN A 720 37.49 -29.83 -29.94
C ASN A 720 37.39 -30.16 -31.44
N ASP A 721 36.30 -29.75 -32.10
CA ASP A 721 36.16 -29.75 -33.57
C ASP A 721 36.54 -28.38 -34.13
N LEU A 722 37.65 -28.32 -34.87
CA LEU A 722 38.30 -27.09 -35.35
C LEU A 722 38.25 -26.95 -36.88
N ARG A 723 37.52 -27.83 -37.57
CA ARG A 723 37.49 -27.88 -39.03
C ARG A 723 36.70 -26.74 -39.64
N GLY A 724 36.92 -26.48 -40.93
CA GLY A 724 36.08 -25.57 -41.72
C GLY A 724 36.26 -24.08 -41.41
N ASN A 725 37.31 -23.67 -40.70
CA ASN A 725 37.70 -22.27 -40.54
C ASN A 725 38.57 -21.83 -41.72
N ARG A 726 38.42 -20.59 -42.19
CA ARG A 726 38.98 -20.14 -43.47
C ARG A 726 40.51 -20.09 -43.49
N ARG A 727 41.18 -19.90 -42.35
CA ARG A 727 42.66 -19.97 -42.23
C ARG A 727 43.17 -21.24 -41.56
N GLY A 728 42.32 -22.25 -41.35
CA GLY A 728 42.69 -23.54 -40.79
C GLY A 728 42.40 -23.69 -39.29
N ALA A 729 42.81 -24.81 -38.69
CA ALA A 729 42.48 -25.16 -37.31
C ALA A 729 43.17 -24.26 -36.28
N TRP A 730 44.45 -23.95 -36.47
CA TRP A 730 45.21 -23.19 -35.47
C TRP A 730 46.39 -22.42 -36.03
N SER A 731 46.74 -21.32 -35.33
CA SER A 731 47.98 -20.58 -35.48
C SER A 731 48.66 -20.47 -34.12
N ILE A 732 49.75 -21.23 -33.92
CA ILE A 732 50.48 -21.33 -32.65
C ILE A 732 51.98 -21.10 -32.91
N PRO A 733 52.61 -20.10 -32.27
CA PRO A 733 54.04 -19.90 -32.33
C PRO A 733 54.81 -21.11 -31.78
N THR A 734 55.91 -21.48 -32.43
CA THR A 734 56.74 -22.63 -32.03
C THR A 734 57.23 -22.52 -30.59
N LYS A 735 57.53 -21.30 -30.13
CA LYS A 735 57.99 -21.02 -28.76
C LYS A 735 56.90 -21.24 -27.71
N THR A 736 55.63 -21.15 -28.09
CA THR A 736 54.48 -21.26 -27.19
C THR A 736 53.95 -22.69 -27.10
N THR A 737 54.23 -23.51 -28.11
CA THR A 737 53.74 -24.90 -28.21
C THR A 737 54.00 -25.75 -26.96
N PRO A 738 55.18 -25.69 -26.29
CA PRO A 738 55.44 -26.48 -25.08
C PRO A 738 54.56 -26.11 -23.88
N ASN A 739 53.97 -24.92 -23.88
CA ASN A 739 53.14 -24.43 -22.77
C ASN A 739 51.65 -24.79 -22.94
N LEU A 740 51.30 -25.49 -24.02
CA LEU A 740 49.94 -25.90 -24.32
C LEU A 740 49.80 -27.42 -24.18
N LYS A 741 48.74 -27.86 -23.51
CA LYS A 741 48.29 -29.24 -23.56
C LYS A 741 47.30 -29.41 -24.70
N ILE A 742 47.75 -29.99 -25.81
CA ILE A 742 46.93 -30.23 -27.01
C ILE A 742 46.72 -31.73 -27.18
N ALA A 743 45.46 -32.19 -27.25
CA ALA A 743 45.15 -33.60 -27.45
C ALA A 743 43.77 -33.82 -28.09
N ARG A 744 43.66 -34.84 -28.97
CA ARG A 744 42.37 -35.34 -29.47
C ARG A 744 41.44 -34.30 -30.13
N ASN A 745 41.98 -33.21 -30.66
CA ASN A 745 41.20 -32.25 -31.46
C ASN A 745 41.05 -32.79 -32.89
N ILE A 746 39.94 -32.44 -33.54
CA ILE A 746 39.66 -32.76 -34.94
C ILE A 746 39.98 -31.50 -35.77
N ASP A 747 40.99 -31.57 -36.63
CA ASP A 747 41.66 -30.42 -37.24
C ASP A 747 41.87 -30.52 -38.78
N ILE A 748 41.53 -31.67 -39.39
CA ILE A 748 41.63 -31.93 -40.85
C ILE A 748 40.25 -32.06 -41.49
#